data_AF-A0A523U9N9-F1
#
_entry.id   AF-A0A523U9N9-F1
#
_cell.length_a   1.000
_cell.length_b   1.000
_cell.length_c   1.000
_cell.angle_alpha   90.00
_cell.angle_beta   90.00
_cell.angle_gamma   90.00
#
_symmetry.space_group_name_H-M   'P 1'
#
loop_
_entity.id
_entity.type
_entity.pdbx_description
1 polymer ?
#
loop_
_entity_poly.entity_id
_entity_poly.type
_entity_poly.pdbx_seq_one_letter_code
_entity_poly.pdbx_strand_id
1 'polypeptide(L)'
;MFLKSINGKEHPMRRIVIVLTVLTALVIAGCAQTIETKKFQRRLAKPLTYKLAVAPVTISIGDEKPAPAKPGDTTHRNAPPEVSTEPEAGSGTSTPKVKEPAAPAPKGTRHFHRVAIGPNDIQDRIYEEVKKNFIFNEVFKLAPKAGGKKESRKDLLTDALKLDADLLLSVDVKSFEVEFLDFEGWWSNFLLWSFTWVPSWYVRDEAYEAKLVCDLTVTSVLSKKPVAERRIIVPLRVTLNDFERGWIYWGIIRVPGALKESNWKKVEEMLVTPVVENFLVDLLNYFSDDFARVTLTEEFESAMRPALTSSPPIISIGYPRDGLFTESVETFFRVVVDDDWGVKSIEVLVNGRTEKRWNLERARRSRTVSEGKGARKSQVIETNLDLIQGENTITVIAKDVEKFQSVRSITVKRRQEKRNIYACVIGIDQYKNKIPKLNYAVKDAKAFADYCREYLKLSGDNLIELYNEQATLRNIRSALGTKLRNRATVNDTVIIYFAGHGAPESDPMNRDGDGLEKFLLPYDAIPGDDLPISALPMNEISVIFSRLRADRVIFLSDACYSGASRAGGDIFTGSGMRATELSDKFLERISSGRGRIVITAAGANQTSQEKKSLGHGIFTYFLLNGLKGAADANGDSLVDTEEIYQYLAREIPKATGQQQTPVYKSRYVEKKVYLGTTKPGGNMDPDYKPAPKK
;
A
#
# COMPACT_ATOMS: atom_id res chain seq x y z
N MET A 1 -3.37 -59.35 21.16
CA MET A 1 -3.65 -60.64 21.82
C MET A 1 -4.14 -60.50 23.25
N PHE A 2 -3.42 -59.81 24.15
CA PHE A 2 -3.73 -59.71 25.59
C PHE A 2 -5.21 -59.42 25.94
N LEU A 3 -5.86 -58.51 25.19
CA LEU A 3 -7.28 -58.15 25.36
C LEU A 3 -8.29 -59.31 25.22
N LYS A 4 -7.92 -60.47 24.64
CA LYS A 4 -8.84 -61.62 24.48
C LYS A 4 -8.93 -62.54 25.71
N SER A 5 -8.19 -62.25 26.79
CA SER A 5 -8.06 -63.14 27.96
C SER A 5 -8.88 -62.73 29.21
N ILE A 6 -9.59 -61.59 29.20
CA ILE A 6 -10.24 -61.04 30.40
C ILE A 6 -11.78 -60.99 30.24
N ASN A 7 -12.37 -62.18 30.14
CA ASN A 7 -13.82 -62.36 30.09
C ASN A 7 -14.29 -63.18 31.31
N GLY A 8 -14.68 -62.51 32.39
CA GLY A 8 -15.15 -63.17 33.61
C GLY A 8 -15.11 -62.27 34.85
N LYS A 9 -16.30 -61.78 35.25
CA LYS A 9 -16.61 -61.03 36.50
C LYS A 9 -15.86 -59.70 36.71
N GLU A 10 -16.39 -58.94 37.66
CA GLU A 10 -16.06 -57.54 37.93
C GLU A 10 -14.90 -57.41 38.93
N HIS A 11 -14.03 -56.42 38.74
CA HIS A 11 -13.07 -55.97 39.75
C HIS A 11 -12.66 -54.50 39.47
N PRO A 12 -12.38 -53.69 40.50
CA PRO A 12 -11.96 -52.29 40.36
C PRO A 12 -10.68 -52.09 39.52
N MET A 13 -9.89 -53.15 39.33
CA MET A 13 -8.76 -53.19 38.40
C MET A 13 -9.12 -52.75 36.97
N ARG A 14 -10.36 -52.95 36.48
CA ARG A 14 -10.78 -52.45 35.16
C ARG A 14 -10.75 -50.92 35.08
N ARG A 15 -11.23 -50.19 36.11
CA ARG A 15 -11.15 -48.72 36.15
C ARG A 15 -9.69 -48.26 36.20
N ILE A 16 -8.84 -48.92 36.99
CA ILE A 16 -7.39 -48.62 37.08
C ILE A 16 -6.67 -48.86 35.74
N VAL A 17 -6.94 -49.98 35.05
CA VAL A 17 -6.29 -50.29 33.76
C VAL A 17 -6.75 -49.35 32.65
N ILE A 18 -8.03 -48.92 32.62
CA ILE A 18 -8.50 -47.92 31.65
C ILE A 18 -7.87 -46.55 31.95
N VAL A 19 -7.85 -46.11 33.20
CA VAL A 19 -7.20 -44.86 33.62
C VAL A 19 -5.69 -44.88 33.31
N LEU A 20 -4.98 -45.99 33.57
CA LEU A 20 -3.58 -46.13 33.13
C LEU A 20 -3.43 -46.18 31.61
N THR A 21 -4.38 -46.75 30.86
CA THR A 21 -4.30 -46.75 29.39
C THR A 21 -4.47 -45.35 28.82
N VAL A 22 -5.40 -44.55 29.36
CA VAL A 22 -5.61 -43.15 28.98
C VAL A 22 -4.46 -42.26 29.44
N LEU A 23 -3.94 -42.43 30.66
CA LEU A 23 -2.73 -41.74 31.11
C LEU A 23 -1.51 -42.13 30.28
N THR A 24 -1.35 -43.40 29.92
CA THR A 24 -0.25 -43.83 29.05
C THR A 24 -0.45 -43.28 27.63
N ALA A 25 -1.68 -43.16 27.12
CA ALA A 25 -1.95 -42.50 25.83
C ALA A 25 -1.63 -41.00 25.85
N LEU A 26 -2.00 -40.27 26.92
CA LEU A 26 -1.67 -38.85 27.11
C LEU A 26 -0.17 -38.62 27.32
N VAL A 27 0.50 -39.49 28.09
CA VAL A 27 1.95 -39.46 28.28
C VAL A 27 2.70 -39.93 27.02
N ILE A 28 2.13 -40.83 26.21
CA ILE A 28 2.65 -41.17 24.87
C ILE A 28 2.48 -39.98 23.91
N ALA A 29 1.36 -39.24 23.97
CA ALA A 29 1.23 -38.00 23.22
C ALA A 29 2.26 -36.93 23.67
N GLY A 30 2.68 -36.94 24.93
CA GLY A 30 3.77 -36.11 25.46
C GLY A 30 5.19 -36.60 25.14
N CYS A 31 5.43 -37.91 25.09
CA CYS A 31 6.79 -38.49 25.09
C CYS A 31 7.16 -39.33 23.85
N ALA A 32 6.21 -39.77 23.02
CA ALA A 32 6.47 -40.64 21.87
C ALA A 32 6.91 -39.86 20.61
N GLN A 33 7.95 -39.05 20.76
CA GLN A 33 8.81 -38.71 19.62
C GLN A 33 9.66 -39.93 19.23
N THR A 34 9.09 -40.96 18.61
CA THR A 34 9.90 -41.95 17.86
C THR A 34 9.07 -42.79 16.89
N ILE A 35 9.72 -43.17 15.78
CA ILE A 35 9.25 -44.05 14.69
C ILE A 35 8.35 -43.34 13.64
N GLU A 36 8.59 -43.66 12.36
CA GLU A 36 7.99 -43.09 11.13
C GLU A 36 8.15 -41.57 10.86
N THR A 37 8.68 -40.78 11.80
CA THR A 37 8.85 -39.32 11.66
C THR A 37 10.00 -38.86 10.75
N LYS A 38 9.92 -39.10 9.42
CA LYS A 38 10.83 -38.46 8.42
C LYS A 38 10.15 -37.67 7.29
N LYS A 39 8.90 -37.95 6.93
CA LYS A 39 8.11 -37.05 6.03
C LYS A 39 7.29 -36.01 6.79
N PHE A 40 6.86 -36.31 8.03
CA PHE A 40 5.91 -35.47 8.78
C PHE A 40 6.56 -34.22 9.43
N GLN A 41 7.73 -34.37 10.06
CA GLN A 41 8.40 -33.30 10.82
C GLN A 41 8.80 -32.06 9.99
N ARG A 42 8.81 -32.11 8.65
CA ARG A 42 9.11 -30.94 7.80
C ARG A 42 7.93 -29.94 7.65
N ARG A 43 6.76 -30.19 8.26
CA ARG A 43 5.62 -29.25 8.25
C ARG A 43 5.36 -28.52 9.57
N LEU A 44 5.82 -29.01 10.72
CA LEU A 44 5.50 -28.45 12.05
C LEU A 44 6.76 -27.93 12.75
N ALA A 45 7.08 -26.65 12.52
CA ALA A 45 8.03 -25.91 13.33
C ALA A 45 7.28 -25.23 14.49
N LYS A 46 7.62 -25.62 15.73
CA LYS A 46 6.86 -25.44 17.00
C LYS A 46 5.71 -26.46 17.18
N PRO A 47 5.57 -27.06 18.38
CA PRO A 47 4.32 -27.73 18.77
C PRO A 47 3.23 -26.68 19.03
N LEU A 48 2.03 -26.92 18.50
CA LEU A 48 0.86 -26.07 18.69
C LEU A 48 -0.01 -26.62 19.83
N THR A 49 0.31 -26.22 21.05
CA THR A 49 -0.48 -26.55 22.26
C THR A 49 -1.68 -25.63 22.36
N TYR A 50 -2.78 -25.97 21.68
CA TYR A 50 -4.04 -25.23 21.74
C TYR A 50 -4.71 -25.36 23.12
N LYS A 51 -5.26 -24.27 23.64
CA LYS A 51 -6.05 -24.24 24.88
C LYS A 51 -7.53 -24.39 24.54
N LEU A 52 -8.16 -25.49 24.96
CA LEU A 52 -9.60 -25.65 24.83
C LEU A 52 -10.36 -25.03 26.02
N ALA A 53 -11.45 -24.33 25.72
CA ALA A 53 -12.52 -24.09 26.66
C ALA A 53 -13.73 -24.96 26.31
N VAL A 54 -14.41 -25.46 27.33
CA VAL A 54 -15.75 -26.04 27.22
C VAL A 54 -16.73 -24.94 27.64
N ALA A 55 -17.53 -24.49 26.68
CA ALA A 55 -18.72 -23.74 27.03
C ALA A 55 -19.72 -24.68 27.71
N PRO A 56 -20.53 -24.19 28.66
CA PRO A 56 -21.81 -24.79 28.93
C PRO A 56 -22.62 -24.78 27.62
N VAL A 57 -22.71 -25.99 27.07
CA VAL A 57 -23.85 -26.58 26.38
C VAL A 57 -25.06 -25.63 26.33
N THR A 58 -25.57 -25.30 25.15
CA THR A 58 -26.71 -24.37 25.00
C THR A 58 -27.82 -25.00 24.18
N ILE A 59 -28.98 -25.14 24.82
CA ILE A 59 -30.20 -25.76 24.29
C ILE A 59 -30.82 -24.94 23.16
N SER A 60 -31.37 -25.63 22.17
CA SER A 60 -32.49 -25.14 21.36
C SER A 60 -33.66 -26.12 21.41
N ILE A 61 -34.69 -25.83 22.22
CA ILE A 61 -35.99 -26.50 22.10
C ILE A 61 -36.63 -25.99 20.81
N GLY A 62 -36.85 -26.89 19.85
CA GLY A 62 -37.69 -26.62 18.69
C GLY A 62 -39.15 -26.89 19.03
N ASP A 63 -40.02 -25.88 18.90
CA ASP A 63 -41.48 -26.07 18.78
C ASP A 63 -41.85 -26.63 17.40
N GLU A 64 -41.24 -27.74 16.99
CA GLU A 64 -41.81 -28.59 15.95
C GLU A 64 -42.78 -29.55 16.62
N LYS A 65 -44.09 -29.32 16.40
CA LYS A 65 -45.11 -30.32 16.73
C LYS A 65 -44.72 -31.63 16.03
N PRO A 66 -44.68 -32.78 16.72
CA PRO A 66 -44.63 -34.05 16.04
C PRO A 66 -45.85 -34.13 15.10
N ALA A 67 -45.63 -34.52 13.84
CA ALA A 67 -46.72 -34.76 12.91
C ALA A 67 -47.69 -35.79 13.55
N PRO A 68 -49.01 -35.54 13.54
CA PRO A 68 -49.94 -36.34 14.32
C PRO A 68 -49.91 -37.80 13.87
N ALA A 69 -49.52 -38.69 14.78
CA ALA A 69 -49.65 -40.12 14.58
C ALA A 69 -51.13 -40.44 14.33
N LYS A 70 -51.44 -41.02 13.17
CA LYS A 70 -52.81 -41.43 12.85
C LYS A 70 -53.25 -42.50 13.87
N PRO A 71 -54.35 -42.30 14.61
CA PRO A 71 -54.96 -43.39 15.35
C PRO A 71 -55.40 -44.46 14.36
N GLY A 72 -54.93 -45.70 14.56
CA GLY A 72 -55.54 -46.86 13.91
C GLY A 72 -56.77 -47.24 14.71
N ASP A 73 -57.96 -46.99 14.16
CA ASP A 73 -59.21 -47.51 14.71
C ASP A 73 -59.77 -48.60 13.77
N THR A 74 -60.36 -49.63 14.36
CA THR A 74 -60.80 -50.85 13.68
C THR A 74 -62.31 -50.99 13.74
N THR A 75 -63.01 -50.89 12.61
CA THR A 75 -64.27 -51.62 12.38
C THR A 75 -64.68 -51.68 10.90
N HIS A 76 -65.78 -52.38 10.63
CA HIS A 76 -66.16 -52.92 9.32
C HIS A 76 -67.07 -52.03 8.45
N ARG A 77 -66.98 -52.26 7.12
CA ARG A 77 -68.09 -52.30 6.14
C ARG A 77 -69.02 -51.08 5.99
N ASN A 78 -68.88 -50.33 4.90
CA ASN A 78 -69.70 -50.49 3.67
C ASN A 78 -69.34 -49.41 2.61
N ALA A 79 -69.93 -49.50 1.42
CA ALA A 79 -69.77 -48.60 0.26
C ALA A 79 -71.13 -48.46 -0.47
N PRO A 80 -71.27 -47.79 -1.64
CA PRO A 80 -70.49 -46.73 -2.32
C PRO A 80 -71.43 -45.49 -2.56
N PRO A 81 -71.37 -44.67 -3.65
CA PRO A 81 -70.30 -44.29 -4.61
C PRO A 81 -69.89 -42.80 -4.39
N GLU A 82 -69.64 -41.82 -5.30
CA GLU A 82 -69.75 -41.56 -6.76
C GLU A 82 -68.66 -40.58 -7.29
N VAL A 83 -68.55 -40.46 -8.63
CA VAL A 83 -68.27 -39.27 -9.49
C VAL A 83 -67.43 -38.11 -8.90
N SER A 84 -66.31 -37.65 -9.47
CA SER A 84 -65.45 -38.06 -10.62
C SER A 84 -64.07 -37.32 -10.50
N THR A 85 -63.08 -37.26 -11.42
CA THR A 85 -62.95 -37.55 -12.87
C THR A 85 -61.47 -37.83 -13.22
N GLU A 86 -61.21 -38.28 -14.46
CA GLU A 86 -59.88 -38.47 -15.10
C GLU A 86 -59.57 -37.30 -16.10
N PRO A 87 -58.48 -37.31 -16.91
CA PRO A 87 -57.22 -38.11 -16.93
C PRO A 87 -55.98 -37.17 -16.74
N GLU A 88 -54.69 -37.44 -17.02
CA GLU A 88 -53.91 -38.34 -17.91
C GLU A 88 -52.63 -38.80 -17.19
N ALA A 89 -52.26 -40.09 -17.16
CA ALA A 89 -51.70 -40.97 -18.20
C ALA A 89 -50.15 -40.98 -18.26
N GLY A 90 -49.53 -42.16 -18.07
CA GLY A 90 -48.08 -42.35 -18.10
C GLY A 90 -47.66 -43.74 -17.60
N SER A 91 -47.12 -44.57 -18.50
CA SER A 91 -46.63 -45.94 -18.22
C SER A 91 -45.43 -45.98 -17.25
N GLY A 92 -45.16 -47.07 -16.52
CA GLY A 92 -45.81 -48.38 -16.51
C GLY A 92 -44.93 -49.51 -17.05
N THR A 93 -44.06 -50.07 -16.21
CA THR A 93 -43.40 -51.38 -16.39
C THR A 93 -43.22 -52.06 -15.03
N SER A 94 -43.17 -53.40 -15.00
CA SER A 94 -43.25 -54.19 -13.76
C SER A 94 -42.42 -55.49 -13.84
N THR A 95 -42.50 -56.30 -12.78
CA THR A 95 -41.84 -57.61 -12.50
C THR A 95 -40.52 -57.55 -11.70
N PRO A 96 -40.19 -58.62 -10.94
CA PRO A 96 -41.08 -59.27 -9.97
C PRO A 96 -40.44 -59.44 -8.58
N LYS A 97 -41.26 -59.42 -7.51
CA LYS A 97 -40.79 -59.76 -6.15
C LYS A 97 -40.67 -61.28 -5.97
N VAL A 98 -39.47 -61.76 -5.66
CA VAL A 98 -39.27 -63.09 -5.06
C VAL A 98 -39.80 -63.06 -3.61
N LYS A 99 -40.44 -64.16 -3.17
CA LYS A 99 -40.80 -64.40 -1.76
C LYS A 99 -39.79 -65.35 -1.15
N GLU A 100 -39.24 -64.97 0.00
CA GLU A 100 -38.63 -65.89 0.97
C GLU A 100 -39.18 -65.60 2.38
N PRO A 101 -39.01 -66.52 3.36
CA PRO A 101 -40.10 -66.87 4.26
C PRO A 101 -40.30 -65.95 5.47
N ALA A 102 -41.45 -66.11 6.11
CA ALA A 102 -41.81 -65.38 7.33
C ALA A 102 -40.89 -65.76 8.50
N ALA A 103 -40.14 -64.79 9.00
CA ALA A 103 -39.56 -64.84 10.34
C ALA A 103 -40.69 -64.82 11.41
N PRO A 104 -40.51 -65.47 12.57
CA PRO A 104 -41.55 -65.55 13.60
C PRO A 104 -41.88 -64.17 14.18
N ALA A 105 -43.16 -63.93 14.45
CA ALA A 105 -43.62 -62.67 15.03
C ALA A 105 -43.04 -62.47 16.44
N PRO A 106 -42.35 -61.35 16.73
CA PRO A 106 -41.85 -61.06 18.07
C PRO A 106 -43.03 -60.81 19.02
N LYS A 107 -43.12 -61.60 20.09
CA LYS A 107 -44.02 -61.32 21.20
C LYS A 107 -43.43 -60.16 22.02
N GLY A 108 -44.27 -59.19 22.39
CA GLY A 108 -43.89 -58.05 23.20
C GLY A 108 -44.36 -56.73 22.60
N THR A 109 -45.49 -56.21 23.07
CA THR A 109 -45.86 -54.81 22.87
C THR A 109 -44.91 -53.95 23.69
N ARG A 110 -43.97 -53.27 23.02
CA ARG A 110 -43.04 -52.37 23.69
C ARG A 110 -43.78 -51.18 24.28
N HIS A 111 -43.53 -50.87 25.54
CA HIS A 111 -44.14 -49.75 26.25
C HIS A 111 -43.17 -48.57 26.31
N PHE A 112 -43.34 -47.62 25.39
CA PHE A 112 -42.62 -46.34 25.45
C PHE A 112 -43.08 -45.51 26.64
N HIS A 113 -42.16 -45.13 27.52
CA HIS A 113 -42.42 -44.10 28.52
C HIS A 113 -42.08 -42.73 27.96
N ARG A 114 -42.82 -41.69 28.35
CA ARG A 114 -42.46 -40.31 28.03
C ARG A 114 -41.54 -39.81 29.13
N VAL A 115 -40.23 -39.85 28.86
CA VAL A 115 -39.16 -39.51 29.81
C VAL A 115 -39.46 -38.21 30.57
N ALA A 116 -39.40 -38.26 31.89
CA ALA A 116 -39.69 -37.13 32.78
C ALA A 116 -38.50 -36.19 32.96
N ILE A 117 -37.27 -36.72 32.91
CA ILE A 117 -36.03 -35.94 32.86
C ILE A 117 -35.84 -35.38 31.43
N GLY A 118 -35.81 -34.06 31.31
CA GLY A 118 -35.64 -33.39 30.02
C GLY A 118 -34.18 -33.35 29.53
N PRO A 119 -33.94 -33.08 28.23
CA PRO A 119 -32.60 -32.83 27.68
C PRO A 119 -31.81 -31.79 28.48
N ASN A 120 -32.47 -30.71 28.92
CA ASN A 120 -31.92 -29.64 29.74
C ASN A 120 -31.34 -30.16 31.07
N ASP A 121 -32.03 -31.09 31.72
CA ASP A 121 -31.62 -31.61 33.02
C ASP A 121 -30.38 -32.51 32.89
N ILE A 122 -30.29 -33.29 31.81
CA ILE A 122 -29.14 -34.17 31.52
C ILE A 122 -27.93 -33.35 31.12
N GLN A 123 -28.15 -32.31 30.34
CA GLN A 123 -27.17 -31.29 30.01
C GLN A 123 -26.57 -30.62 31.27
N ASP A 124 -27.39 -30.35 32.28
CA ASP A 124 -26.92 -29.88 33.59
C ASP A 124 -26.11 -30.95 34.36
N ARG A 125 -26.50 -32.23 34.30
CA ARG A 125 -25.68 -33.32 34.87
C ARG A 125 -24.34 -33.46 34.15
N ILE A 126 -24.31 -33.37 32.82
CA ILE A 126 -23.07 -33.40 32.02
C ILE A 126 -22.14 -32.26 32.46
N TYR A 127 -22.64 -31.03 32.58
CA TYR A 127 -21.84 -29.88 33.01
C TYR A 127 -21.25 -30.08 34.41
N GLU A 128 -22.05 -30.51 35.39
CA GLU A 128 -21.56 -30.75 36.75
C GLU A 128 -20.62 -31.96 36.85
N GLU A 129 -20.72 -32.97 35.98
CA GLU A 129 -19.82 -34.13 35.99
C GLU A 129 -18.49 -33.84 35.28
N VAL A 130 -18.49 -33.09 34.18
CA VAL A 130 -17.25 -32.52 33.58
C VAL A 130 -16.49 -31.69 34.63
N LYS A 131 -17.20 -30.85 35.38
CA LYS A 131 -16.67 -29.97 36.43
C LYS A 131 -16.08 -30.70 37.64
N LYS A 132 -16.57 -31.89 37.99
CA LYS A 132 -15.97 -32.74 39.03
C LYS A 132 -14.75 -33.51 38.53
N ASN A 133 -14.73 -33.86 37.24
CA ASN A 133 -13.76 -34.79 36.69
C ASN A 133 -12.39 -34.12 36.48
N PHE A 134 -11.41 -34.52 37.28
CA PHE A 134 -10.04 -33.99 37.25
C PHE A 134 -9.39 -34.03 35.85
N ILE A 135 -9.65 -35.08 35.05
CA ILE A 135 -9.10 -35.21 33.69
C ILE A 135 -9.60 -34.07 32.79
N PHE A 136 -10.86 -33.65 32.96
CA PHE A 136 -11.41 -32.54 32.20
C PHE A 136 -10.90 -31.18 32.73
N ASN A 137 -10.71 -31.02 34.04
CA ASN A 137 -10.20 -29.77 34.60
C ASN A 137 -8.71 -29.48 34.27
N GLU A 138 -7.89 -30.51 34.02
CA GLU A 138 -6.51 -30.35 33.52
C GLU A 138 -6.45 -29.97 32.04
N VAL A 139 -7.36 -30.50 31.21
CA VAL A 139 -7.31 -30.37 29.74
C VAL A 139 -8.20 -29.24 29.20
N PHE A 140 -9.26 -28.84 29.92
CA PHE A 140 -10.29 -27.92 29.45
C PHE A 140 -10.62 -26.83 30.47
N LYS A 141 -10.72 -25.57 30.02
CA LYS A 141 -11.25 -24.46 30.83
C LYS A 141 -12.79 -24.43 30.78
N LEU A 142 -13.47 -24.55 31.91
CA LEU A 142 -14.93 -24.43 32.00
C LEU A 142 -15.38 -22.96 32.01
N ALA A 143 -16.33 -22.61 31.13
CA ALA A 143 -16.96 -21.28 31.14
C ALA A 143 -18.22 -21.22 32.03
N PRO A 144 -18.65 -20.02 32.48
CA PRO A 144 -19.80 -19.88 33.39
C PRO A 144 -21.11 -20.37 32.77
N LYS A 145 -21.95 -21.05 33.57
CA LYS A 145 -23.29 -21.50 33.15
C LYS A 145 -24.18 -20.30 32.75
N ALA A 146 -24.77 -20.39 31.56
CA ALA A 146 -25.64 -19.35 31.00
C ALA A 146 -26.83 -19.00 31.93
N GLY A 147 -27.06 -17.70 32.12
CA GLY A 147 -27.85 -17.09 33.19
C GLY A 147 -29.38 -17.12 33.01
N GLY A 148 -29.94 -18.22 32.50
CA GLY A 148 -31.40 -18.47 32.42
C GLY A 148 -32.18 -17.57 31.45
N LYS A 149 -31.55 -16.57 30.84
CA LYS A 149 -32.08 -15.79 29.71
C LYS A 149 -31.54 -16.36 28.39
N LYS A 150 -32.06 -15.90 27.25
CA LYS A 150 -31.54 -16.21 25.90
C LYS A 150 -30.19 -15.51 25.67
N GLU A 151 -29.16 -15.94 26.38
CA GLU A 151 -27.77 -15.67 26.02
C GLU A 151 -27.44 -16.43 24.74
N SER A 152 -26.68 -15.80 23.86
CA SER A 152 -26.43 -16.26 22.51
C SER A 152 -25.07 -16.94 22.38
N ARG A 153 -24.85 -17.68 21.29
CA ARG A 153 -23.54 -18.25 20.94
C ARG A 153 -22.42 -17.19 20.85
N LYS A 154 -22.74 -15.89 20.72
CA LYS A 154 -21.76 -14.77 20.76
C LYS A 154 -21.25 -14.48 22.17
N ASP A 155 -22.07 -14.71 23.19
CA ASP A 155 -21.78 -14.37 24.58
C ASP A 155 -20.83 -15.42 25.18
N LEU A 156 -21.09 -16.71 24.92
CA LEU A 156 -20.16 -17.82 25.18
C LEU A 156 -18.80 -17.64 24.50
N LEU A 157 -18.77 -17.19 23.24
CA LEU A 157 -17.52 -16.85 22.54
C LEU A 157 -16.78 -15.67 23.19
N THR A 158 -17.49 -14.79 23.90
CA THR A 158 -16.91 -13.66 24.63
C THR A 158 -16.34 -14.12 25.98
N ASP A 159 -16.99 -15.05 26.67
CA ASP A 159 -16.46 -15.66 27.90
C ASP A 159 -15.27 -16.59 27.64
N ALA A 160 -15.29 -17.35 26.54
CA ALA A 160 -14.13 -18.11 26.09
C ALA A 160 -12.90 -17.21 25.83
N LEU A 161 -13.12 -16.01 25.31
CA LEU A 161 -12.06 -15.01 25.11
C LEU A 161 -11.52 -14.48 26.45
N LYS A 162 -12.40 -14.18 27.43
CA LYS A 162 -11.99 -13.79 28.80
C LYS A 162 -11.15 -14.87 29.48
N LEU A 163 -11.41 -16.14 29.16
CA LEU A 163 -10.72 -17.30 29.73
C LEU A 163 -9.40 -17.66 29.03
N ASP A 164 -8.94 -16.91 28.01
CA ASP A 164 -7.70 -17.22 27.26
C ASP A 164 -7.76 -18.65 26.66
N ALA A 165 -8.76 -18.89 25.80
CA ALA A 165 -8.92 -20.14 25.06
C ALA A 165 -9.02 -19.89 23.54
N ASP A 166 -8.39 -20.77 22.76
CA ASP A 166 -8.35 -20.68 21.30
C ASP A 166 -9.60 -21.30 20.66
N LEU A 167 -10.14 -22.33 21.33
CA LEU A 167 -11.21 -23.20 20.85
C LEU A 167 -12.33 -23.31 21.89
N LEU A 168 -13.57 -23.31 21.40
CA LEU A 168 -14.78 -23.47 22.19
C LEU A 168 -15.49 -24.77 21.80
N LEU A 169 -15.47 -25.77 22.67
CA LEU A 169 -16.41 -26.88 22.56
C LEU A 169 -17.79 -26.41 23.03
N SER A 170 -18.80 -26.63 22.19
CA SER A 170 -20.21 -26.67 22.58
C SER A 170 -20.71 -28.11 22.43
N VAL A 171 -21.44 -28.59 23.41
CA VAL A 171 -22.32 -29.76 23.28
C VAL A 171 -23.75 -29.23 23.07
N ASP A 172 -24.67 -30.04 22.55
CA ASP A 172 -26.11 -29.75 22.48
C ASP A 172 -26.91 -31.07 22.56
N VAL A 173 -27.71 -31.25 23.61
CA VAL A 173 -28.47 -32.50 23.84
C VAL A 173 -29.76 -32.49 23.04
N LYS A 174 -29.86 -33.35 22.03
CA LYS A 174 -30.99 -33.40 21.08
C LYS A 174 -32.15 -34.24 21.60
N SER A 175 -31.86 -35.42 22.14
CA SER A 175 -32.85 -36.27 22.80
C SER A 175 -32.19 -37.16 23.85
N PHE A 176 -33.00 -37.54 24.84
CA PHE A 176 -32.74 -38.68 25.68
C PHE A 176 -34.01 -39.53 25.69
N GLU A 177 -33.87 -40.79 25.29
CA GLU A 177 -34.94 -41.76 25.11
C GLU A 177 -34.71 -42.92 26.07
N VAL A 178 -35.74 -43.33 26.80
CA VAL A 178 -35.71 -44.53 27.66
C VAL A 178 -36.86 -45.46 27.25
N GLU A 179 -36.50 -46.66 26.82
CA GLU A 179 -37.42 -47.68 26.33
C GLU A 179 -37.33 -48.93 27.22
N PHE A 180 -38.47 -49.46 27.66
CA PHE A 180 -38.52 -50.77 28.29
C PHE A 180 -38.52 -51.86 27.21
N LEU A 181 -37.59 -52.81 27.30
CA LEU A 181 -37.39 -53.86 26.31
C LEU A 181 -38.21 -55.13 26.61
N ASP A 182 -37.85 -55.84 27.68
CA ASP A 182 -38.45 -57.11 28.12
C ASP A 182 -38.00 -57.44 29.56
N PHE A 183 -38.54 -58.52 30.13
CA PHE A 183 -38.14 -59.07 31.43
C PHE A 183 -37.11 -60.19 31.28
N GLU A 184 -35.88 -59.97 31.75
CA GLU A 184 -34.80 -60.97 31.72
C GLU A 184 -34.84 -61.93 32.93
N GLY A 185 -34.37 -63.16 32.71
CA GLY A 185 -34.24 -64.20 33.74
C GLY A 185 -35.28 -65.33 33.69
N TRP A 186 -34.84 -66.55 33.99
CA TRP A 186 -35.70 -67.73 34.17
C TRP A 186 -35.16 -68.65 35.27
N TRP A 187 -36.05 -69.09 36.15
CA TRP A 187 -35.98 -70.40 36.80
C TRP A 187 -37.30 -71.12 36.52
N SER A 188 -37.20 -72.40 36.15
CA SER A 188 -38.38 -73.25 35.97
C SER A 188 -38.93 -73.67 37.32
N ASN A 189 -40.12 -73.18 37.70
CA ASN A 189 -40.75 -73.54 38.97
C ASN A 189 -42.10 -74.24 38.76
N PHE A 190 -42.05 -75.55 38.52
CA PHE A 190 -43.22 -76.45 38.52
C PHE A 190 -43.59 -76.91 39.96
N LEU A 191 -43.02 -76.26 40.98
CA LEU A 191 -42.97 -76.74 42.37
C LEU A 191 -43.33 -75.65 43.40
N LEU A 192 -44.19 -74.70 43.04
CA LEU A 192 -44.63 -73.60 43.92
C LEU A 192 -46.14 -73.30 43.84
N TRP A 193 -46.94 -74.28 43.39
CA TRP A 193 -48.41 -74.21 43.34
C TRP A 193 -49.13 -74.85 44.54
N SER A 194 -48.39 -75.10 45.62
CA SER A 194 -48.91 -75.67 46.87
C SER A 194 -48.19 -75.06 48.09
N PHE A 195 -48.83 -74.08 48.71
CA PHE A 195 -48.53 -73.51 50.04
C PHE A 195 -47.15 -72.86 50.26
N THR A 196 -47.00 -71.56 49.97
CA THR A 196 -46.32 -70.57 50.86
C THR A 196 -46.43 -69.13 50.31
N TRP A 197 -46.10 -68.14 51.14
CA TRP A 197 -45.98 -66.73 50.71
C TRP A 197 -44.70 -66.54 49.88
N VAL A 198 -44.84 -65.97 48.68
CA VAL A 198 -43.69 -65.63 47.81
C VAL A 198 -43.19 -64.22 48.17
N PRO A 199 -41.92 -64.04 48.61
CA PRO A 199 -41.35 -62.71 48.85
C PRO A 199 -41.14 -61.94 47.54
N SER A 200 -41.05 -60.60 47.58
CA SER A 200 -40.98 -59.78 46.36
C SER A 200 -39.74 -60.03 45.49
N TRP A 201 -38.66 -60.59 46.03
CA TRP A 201 -37.44 -60.94 45.28
C TRP A 201 -37.59 -62.10 44.25
N TYR A 202 -38.81 -62.32 43.77
CA TYR A 202 -39.19 -63.30 42.74
C TYR A 202 -39.83 -62.67 41.49
N VAL A 203 -39.93 -61.34 41.40
CA VAL A 203 -40.21 -60.64 40.14
C VAL A 203 -38.97 -60.72 39.24
N ARG A 204 -39.15 -60.71 37.92
CA ARG A 204 -38.04 -60.68 36.97
C ARG A 204 -37.35 -59.31 36.95
N ASP A 205 -36.09 -59.30 36.54
CA ASP A 205 -35.39 -58.04 36.23
C ASP A 205 -35.93 -57.44 34.93
N GLU A 206 -36.09 -56.11 34.91
CA GLU A 206 -36.60 -55.38 33.75
C GLU A 206 -35.41 -54.81 32.97
N ALA A 207 -35.29 -55.16 31.68
CA ALA A 207 -34.27 -54.64 30.80
C ALA A 207 -34.73 -53.31 30.18
N TYR A 208 -33.95 -52.26 30.40
CA TYR A 208 -34.12 -50.92 29.87
C TYR A 208 -33.04 -50.61 28.84
N GLU A 209 -33.42 -49.92 27.77
CA GLU A 209 -32.49 -49.25 26.85
C GLU A 209 -32.62 -47.73 27.01
N ALA A 210 -31.52 -47.09 27.38
CA ALA A 210 -31.40 -45.63 27.47
C ALA A 210 -30.49 -45.14 26.35
N LYS A 211 -30.89 -44.08 25.66
CA LYS A 211 -30.20 -43.58 24.46
C LYS A 211 -30.12 -42.06 24.50
N LEU A 212 -28.90 -41.55 24.63
CA LEU A 212 -28.59 -40.12 24.58
C LEU A 212 -28.09 -39.74 23.18
N VAL A 213 -28.62 -38.66 22.61
CA VAL A 213 -28.17 -38.09 21.33
C VAL A 213 -27.67 -36.67 21.57
N CYS A 214 -26.39 -36.44 21.31
CA CYS A 214 -25.71 -35.15 21.46
C CYS A 214 -25.08 -34.72 20.14
N ASP A 215 -25.21 -33.45 19.77
CA ASP A 215 -24.37 -32.83 18.75
C ASP A 215 -23.22 -32.07 19.43
N LEU A 216 -21.98 -32.34 18.99
CA LEU A 216 -20.79 -31.60 19.36
C LEU A 216 -20.44 -30.59 18.27
N THR A 217 -20.05 -29.39 18.68
CA THR A 217 -19.56 -28.33 17.79
C THR A 217 -18.34 -27.67 18.40
N VAL A 218 -17.18 -27.85 17.77
CA VAL A 218 -15.96 -27.13 18.13
C VAL A 218 -15.88 -25.86 17.28
N THR A 219 -15.73 -24.70 17.91
CA THR A 219 -15.70 -23.37 17.26
C THR A 219 -14.37 -22.67 17.56
N SER A 220 -13.74 -22.06 16.56
CA SER A 220 -12.60 -21.16 16.78
C SER A 220 -13.09 -19.89 17.46
N VAL A 221 -12.55 -19.57 18.65
CA VAL A 221 -12.95 -18.37 19.42
C VAL A 221 -12.63 -17.10 18.65
N LEU A 222 -11.50 -17.12 17.94
CA LEU A 222 -10.93 -15.97 17.24
C LEU A 222 -11.59 -15.73 15.87
N SER A 223 -11.81 -16.77 15.06
CA SER A 223 -12.49 -16.63 13.76
C SER A 223 -14.02 -16.76 13.82
N LYS A 224 -14.57 -17.21 14.96
CA LYS A 224 -16.00 -17.42 15.26
C LYS A 224 -16.70 -18.42 14.32
N LYS A 225 -15.93 -19.25 13.61
CA LYS A 225 -16.41 -20.32 12.72
C LYS A 225 -16.38 -21.68 13.43
N PRO A 226 -17.33 -22.59 13.15
CA PRO A 226 -17.14 -24.00 13.49
C PRO A 226 -15.91 -24.55 12.75
N VAL A 227 -15.16 -25.43 13.42
CA VAL A 227 -13.99 -26.13 12.87
C VAL A 227 -14.16 -27.65 12.89
N ALA A 228 -15.10 -28.16 13.70
CA ALA A 228 -15.52 -29.56 13.71
C ALA A 228 -16.96 -29.66 14.22
N GLU A 229 -17.75 -30.55 13.64
CA GLU A 229 -19.09 -30.91 14.13
C GLU A 229 -19.22 -32.44 14.13
N ARG A 230 -19.80 -33.04 15.19
CA ARG A 230 -19.95 -34.50 15.34
C ARG A 230 -21.20 -34.84 16.15
N ARG A 231 -22.06 -35.72 15.63
CA ARG A 231 -23.09 -36.38 16.43
C ARG A 231 -22.49 -37.56 17.23
N ILE A 232 -22.78 -37.61 18.52
CA ILE A 232 -22.57 -38.77 19.39
C ILE A 232 -23.93 -39.37 19.74
N ILE A 233 -24.01 -40.69 19.74
CA ILE A 233 -25.18 -41.46 20.18
C ILE A 233 -24.66 -42.47 21.20
N VAL A 234 -25.09 -42.35 22.46
CA VAL A 234 -24.68 -43.21 23.56
C VAL A 234 -25.82 -44.16 23.91
N PRO A 235 -25.80 -45.42 23.43
CA PRO A 235 -26.71 -46.45 23.89
C PRO A 235 -26.21 -47.07 25.21
N LEU A 236 -27.12 -47.33 26.13
CA LEU A 236 -26.89 -48.09 27.35
C LEU A 236 -28.05 -49.07 27.55
N ARG A 237 -27.74 -50.33 27.85
CA ARG A 237 -28.72 -51.32 28.30
C ARG A 237 -28.46 -51.69 29.75
N VAL A 238 -29.48 -51.63 30.61
CA VAL A 238 -29.38 -51.98 32.04
C VAL A 238 -30.56 -52.85 32.45
N THR A 239 -30.30 -53.92 33.19
CA THR A 239 -31.31 -54.69 33.92
C THR A 239 -31.43 -54.12 35.34
N LEU A 240 -32.62 -53.65 35.72
CA LEU A 240 -32.89 -53.09 37.05
C LEU A 240 -33.76 -54.03 37.89
N ASN A 241 -33.44 -54.19 39.17
CA ASN A 241 -34.27 -54.93 40.13
C ASN A 241 -35.37 -54.05 40.77
N ASP A 242 -36.33 -54.65 41.47
CA ASP A 242 -37.49 -53.96 42.06
C ASP A 242 -37.10 -52.80 43.01
N PHE A 243 -36.01 -52.95 43.77
CA PHE A 243 -35.55 -51.94 44.73
C PHE A 243 -34.94 -50.73 44.00
N GLU A 244 -34.18 -50.96 42.92
CA GLU A 244 -33.70 -49.92 42.02
C GLU A 244 -34.86 -49.18 41.35
N ARG A 245 -35.88 -49.91 40.87
CA ARG A 245 -37.16 -49.40 40.35
C ARG A 245 -38.04 -48.68 41.38
N GLY A 246 -37.59 -48.55 42.64
CA GLY A 246 -38.21 -47.68 43.65
C GLY A 246 -39.30 -48.32 44.49
N TRP A 247 -39.38 -49.65 44.52
CA TRP A 247 -40.33 -50.35 45.40
C TRP A 247 -39.84 -50.32 46.85
N ILE A 248 -40.79 -50.12 47.79
CA ILE A 248 -40.54 -50.09 49.24
C ILE A 248 -41.50 -51.10 49.88
N TYR A 249 -40.97 -52.03 50.66
CA TYR A 249 -41.69 -53.26 51.05
C TYR A 249 -42.51 -53.11 52.34
N TRP A 250 -43.80 -52.77 52.21
CA TRP A 250 -44.79 -52.87 53.29
C TRP A 250 -46.19 -53.20 52.73
N GLY A 251 -46.53 -54.49 52.58
CA GLY A 251 -47.89 -54.93 52.26
C GLY A 251 -47.98 -56.19 51.39
N ILE A 252 -49.07 -56.95 51.52
CA ILE A 252 -49.27 -58.23 50.81
C ILE A 252 -49.84 -58.00 49.40
N ILE A 253 -48.97 -58.20 48.41
CA ILE A 253 -49.22 -58.67 47.03
C ILE A 253 -50.40 -58.02 46.28
N ARG A 254 -50.06 -57.02 45.44
CA ARG A 254 -50.55 -56.97 44.05
C ARG A 254 -49.53 -56.25 43.17
N VAL A 255 -48.84 -56.98 42.29
CA VAL A 255 -47.89 -56.40 41.33
C VAL A 255 -48.66 -55.54 40.32
N PRO A 256 -48.38 -54.23 40.18
CA PRO A 256 -48.99 -53.40 39.15
C PRO A 256 -48.45 -53.78 37.77
N GLY A 257 -49.32 -53.87 36.76
CA GLY A 257 -48.92 -54.17 35.38
C GLY A 257 -48.17 -53.05 34.65
N ALA A 258 -47.90 -51.93 35.32
CA ALA A 258 -47.09 -50.82 34.85
C ALA A 258 -46.51 -50.04 36.04
N LEU A 259 -45.28 -49.54 35.90
CA LEU A 259 -44.68 -48.65 36.90
C LEU A 259 -45.44 -47.32 36.99
N LYS A 260 -45.59 -46.81 38.23
CA LYS A 260 -46.09 -45.45 38.48
C LYS A 260 -45.09 -44.42 37.95
N GLU A 261 -45.58 -43.25 37.56
CA GLU A 261 -44.78 -42.10 37.09
C GLU A 261 -43.71 -41.66 38.12
N SER A 262 -44.03 -41.78 39.42
CA SER A 262 -43.08 -41.61 40.54
C SER A 262 -41.88 -42.56 40.51
N ASN A 263 -42.06 -43.76 39.96
CA ASN A 263 -41.06 -44.82 39.92
C ASN A 263 -40.22 -44.73 38.65
N TRP A 264 -40.83 -44.33 37.53
CA TRP A 264 -40.13 -44.00 36.29
C TRP A 264 -39.06 -42.95 36.50
N LYS A 265 -39.35 -41.89 37.26
CA LYS A 265 -38.33 -40.90 37.64
C LYS A 265 -37.10 -41.53 38.33
N LYS A 266 -37.27 -42.54 39.18
CA LYS A 266 -36.14 -43.22 39.83
C LYS A 266 -35.38 -44.13 38.87
N VAL A 267 -36.08 -44.80 37.94
CA VAL A 267 -35.45 -45.55 36.84
C VAL A 267 -34.61 -44.61 35.97
N GLU A 268 -35.13 -43.45 35.61
CA GLU A 268 -34.39 -42.43 34.85
C GLU A 268 -33.19 -41.88 35.63
N GLU A 269 -33.32 -41.59 36.93
CA GLU A 269 -32.19 -41.16 37.78
C GLU A 269 -31.08 -42.23 37.88
N MET A 270 -31.45 -43.52 37.91
CA MET A 270 -30.50 -44.65 37.85
C MET A 270 -29.81 -44.78 36.48
N LEU A 271 -30.49 -44.43 35.39
CA LEU A 271 -29.95 -44.53 34.02
C LEU A 271 -29.12 -43.31 33.60
N VAL A 272 -29.47 -42.10 34.05
CA VAL A 272 -28.76 -40.86 33.68
C VAL A 272 -27.28 -40.90 34.08
N THR A 273 -26.96 -41.40 35.27
CA THR A 273 -25.57 -41.43 35.77
C THR A 273 -24.63 -42.27 34.87
N PRO A 274 -24.90 -43.57 34.59
CA PRO A 274 -24.06 -44.37 33.70
C PRO A 274 -24.11 -43.93 32.23
N VAL A 275 -25.21 -43.33 31.75
CA VAL A 275 -25.24 -42.72 30.40
C VAL A 275 -24.32 -41.50 30.32
N VAL A 276 -24.26 -40.67 31.36
CA VAL A 276 -23.32 -39.53 31.43
C VAL A 276 -21.88 -40.01 31.60
N GLU A 277 -21.60 -41.04 32.42
CA GLU A 277 -20.25 -41.66 32.48
C GLU A 277 -19.79 -42.13 31.08
N ASN A 278 -20.65 -42.85 30.34
CA ASN A 278 -20.34 -43.32 28.98
C ASN A 278 -20.17 -42.15 27.98
N PHE A 279 -20.99 -41.10 28.06
CA PHE A 279 -20.84 -39.91 27.23
C PHE A 279 -19.48 -39.23 27.44
N LEU A 280 -18.99 -39.15 28.67
CA LEU A 280 -17.66 -38.59 28.95
C LEU A 280 -16.53 -39.46 28.37
N VAL A 281 -16.70 -40.78 28.33
CA VAL A 281 -15.75 -41.69 27.66
C VAL A 281 -15.74 -41.47 26.15
N ASP A 282 -16.90 -41.41 25.50
CA ASP A 282 -17.00 -41.14 24.06
C ASP A 282 -16.50 -39.73 23.68
N LEU A 283 -16.68 -38.76 24.56
CA LEU A 283 -16.14 -37.41 24.40
C LEU A 283 -14.61 -37.40 24.45
N LEU A 284 -13.98 -38.15 25.36
CA LEU A 284 -12.52 -38.30 25.40
C LEU A 284 -12.00 -39.04 24.16
N ASN A 285 -12.67 -40.11 23.72
CA ASN A 285 -12.33 -40.86 22.50
C ASN A 285 -12.41 -39.98 21.24
N TYR A 286 -13.38 -39.06 21.17
CA TYR A 286 -13.43 -38.07 20.09
C TYR A 286 -12.18 -37.19 20.06
N PHE A 287 -11.73 -36.70 21.21
CA PHE A 287 -10.55 -35.83 21.27
C PHE A 287 -9.21 -36.55 21.02
N SER A 288 -9.07 -37.83 21.40
CA SER A 288 -7.85 -38.60 21.14
C SER A 288 -7.67 -38.96 19.66
N ASP A 289 -8.71 -39.47 19.01
CA ASP A 289 -8.57 -40.19 17.74
C ASP A 289 -9.03 -39.40 16.52
N ASP A 290 -10.18 -38.71 16.62
CA ASP A 290 -10.86 -38.11 15.47
C ASP A 290 -10.68 -36.58 15.41
N PHE A 291 -10.74 -35.87 16.54
CA PHE A 291 -10.41 -34.44 16.55
C PHE A 291 -8.94 -34.21 16.18
N ALA A 292 -8.04 -35.11 16.61
CA ALA A 292 -6.64 -35.11 16.17
C ALA A 292 -6.51 -35.11 14.64
N ARG A 293 -7.38 -35.82 13.92
CA ARG A 293 -7.42 -35.83 12.43
C ARG A 293 -7.93 -34.51 11.86
N VAL A 294 -8.92 -33.89 12.52
CA VAL A 294 -9.41 -32.55 12.14
C VAL A 294 -8.28 -31.52 12.23
N THR A 295 -7.39 -31.59 13.24
CA THR A 295 -6.27 -30.63 13.37
C THR A 295 -5.29 -30.63 12.18
N LEU A 296 -5.37 -31.62 11.28
CA LEU A 296 -4.53 -31.78 10.10
C LEU A 296 -5.17 -31.29 8.79
N THR A 297 -6.42 -30.78 8.80
CA THR A 297 -7.08 -30.26 7.59
C THR A 297 -6.70 -28.82 7.28
N GLU A 298 -6.71 -28.45 5.99
CA GLU A 298 -6.49 -27.05 5.58
C GLU A 298 -7.63 -26.13 6.05
N GLU A 299 -8.82 -26.67 6.32
CA GLU A 299 -9.97 -25.96 6.88
C GLU A 299 -9.74 -25.59 8.35
N PHE A 300 -9.22 -26.53 9.15
CA PHE A 300 -8.79 -26.25 10.52
C PHE A 300 -7.62 -25.26 10.53
N GLU A 301 -6.59 -25.45 9.69
CA GLU A 301 -5.48 -24.49 9.59
C GLU A 301 -5.98 -23.09 9.21
N SER A 302 -6.93 -22.98 8.27
CA SER A 302 -7.55 -21.72 7.84
C SER A 302 -8.39 -21.05 8.93
N ALA A 303 -9.08 -21.81 9.77
CA ALA A 303 -9.92 -21.28 10.86
C ALA A 303 -9.18 -21.07 12.19
N MET A 304 -8.01 -21.71 12.36
CA MET A 304 -7.14 -21.63 13.54
C MET A 304 -5.90 -20.77 13.34
N ARG A 305 -5.59 -20.32 12.12
CA ARG A 305 -4.81 -19.10 11.87
C ARG A 305 -5.64 -17.90 12.39
N PRO A 306 -5.26 -17.25 13.50
CA PRO A 306 -5.93 -16.02 13.92
C PRO A 306 -5.25 -14.84 13.23
N ALA A 307 -5.76 -13.63 13.47
CA ALA A 307 -4.97 -12.41 13.30
C ALA A 307 -3.91 -12.29 14.42
N LEU A 308 -3.10 -13.34 14.63
CA LEU A 308 -1.95 -13.32 15.53
C LEU A 308 -0.82 -12.54 14.85
N THR A 309 -0.81 -11.24 15.11
CA THR A 309 0.26 -10.31 14.74
C THR A 309 0.56 -10.23 13.23
N SER A 310 -0.46 -9.99 12.41
CA SER A 310 -0.27 -9.16 11.21
C SER A 310 0.20 -7.77 11.68
N SER A 311 1.52 -7.59 11.76
CA SER A 311 2.12 -6.29 12.02
C SER A 311 1.88 -5.40 10.79
N PRO A 312 1.43 -4.15 10.94
CA PRO A 312 1.18 -3.30 9.78
C PRO A 312 2.49 -3.06 8.99
N PRO A 313 2.44 -2.97 7.65
CA PRO A 313 3.62 -3.09 6.78
C PRO A 313 4.71 -2.08 7.14
N ILE A 314 5.95 -2.54 7.34
CA ILE A 314 7.05 -1.70 7.80
C ILE A 314 7.59 -0.88 6.62
N ILE A 315 7.49 0.45 6.70
CA ILE A 315 7.95 1.36 5.64
C ILE A 315 9.35 1.90 5.97
N SER A 316 10.33 1.57 5.13
CA SER A 316 11.73 1.99 5.23
C SER A 316 12.13 2.82 4.01
N ILE A 317 12.04 4.15 4.12
CA ILE A 317 12.52 5.07 3.07
C ILE A 317 14.05 5.15 3.18
N GLY A 318 14.76 4.63 2.17
CA GLY A 318 16.21 4.60 2.12
C GLY A 318 16.83 5.89 1.57
N TYR A 319 16.12 6.55 0.65
CA TYR A 319 16.45 7.86 0.11
C TYR A 319 15.17 8.54 -0.45
N PRO A 320 15.01 9.87 -0.35
CA PRO A 320 15.85 10.82 0.35
C PRO A 320 15.79 10.61 1.88
N ARG A 321 16.73 11.22 2.60
CA ARG A 321 16.69 11.26 4.07
C ARG A 321 15.73 12.34 4.54
N ASP A 322 15.15 12.17 5.72
CA ASP A 322 14.37 13.24 6.36
C ASP A 322 15.25 14.46 6.64
N GLY A 323 14.73 15.65 6.39
CA GLY A 323 15.47 16.91 6.45
C GLY A 323 16.47 17.15 5.31
N LEU A 324 16.49 16.33 4.24
CA LEU A 324 17.41 16.52 3.11
C LEU A 324 17.23 17.91 2.46
N PHE A 325 18.34 18.61 2.23
CA PHE A 325 18.39 19.79 1.37
C PHE A 325 18.79 19.40 -0.05
N THR A 326 18.18 20.02 -1.05
CA THR A 326 18.49 19.84 -2.48
C THR A 326 18.15 21.10 -3.28
N GLU A 327 18.79 21.33 -4.41
CA GLU A 327 18.42 22.37 -5.39
C GLU A 327 17.48 21.83 -6.49
N SER A 328 17.58 20.53 -6.76
CA SER A 328 16.95 19.85 -7.89
C SER A 328 15.42 19.92 -7.87
N VAL A 329 14.81 20.04 -9.06
CA VAL A 329 13.37 19.88 -9.30
C VAL A 329 12.85 18.48 -9.00
N GLU A 330 13.71 17.49 -9.07
CA GLU A 330 13.40 16.08 -8.81
C GLU A 330 14.32 15.53 -7.74
N THR A 331 13.80 14.65 -6.89
CA THR A 331 14.61 13.78 -6.05
C THR A 331 14.41 12.33 -6.46
N PHE A 332 15.50 11.57 -6.56
CA PHE A 332 15.40 10.12 -6.56
C PHE A 332 14.72 9.69 -5.25
N PHE A 333 13.86 8.69 -5.31
CA PHE A 333 13.09 8.19 -4.19
C PHE A 333 13.13 6.67 -4.18
N ARG A 334 13.54 6.11 -3.04
CA ARG A 334 13.71 4.69 -2.80
C ARG A 334 13.06 4.31 -1.47
N VAL A 335 12.03 3.49 -1.53
CA VAL A 335 11.37 2.92 -0.34
C VAL A 335 11.34 1.40 -0.43
N VAL A 336 11.63 0.76 0.70
CA VAL A 336 11.38 -0.65 0.95
C VAL A 336 10.14 -0.75 1.84
N VAL A 337 9.21 -1.63 1.50
CA VAL A 337 8.04 -1.95 2.32
C VAL A 337 8.09 -3.44 2.63
N ASP A 338 8.23 -3.78 3.91
CA ASP A 338 8.34 -5.16 4.39
C ASP A 338 7.03 -5.60 5.05
N ASP A 339 6.53 -6.77 4.65
CA ASP A 339 5.31 -7.36 5.20
C ASP A 339 5.43 -8.89 5.26
N ASP A 340 4.90 -9.51 6.32
CA ASP A 340 5.01 -10.96 6.53
C ASP A 340 4.05 -11.74 5.59
N TRP A 341 2.90 -11.16 5.24
CA TRP A 341 1.85 -11.79 4.39
C TRP A 341 1.92 -11.33 2.92
N GLY A 342 2.17 -10.04 2.71
CA GLY A 342 2.52 -9.41 1.44
C GLY A 342 1.80 -8.06 1.22
N VAL A 343 2.53 -7.09 0.69
CA VAL A 343 1.99 -5.76 0.36
C VAL A 343 0.97 -5.85 -0.79
N LYS A 344 -0.20 -5.25 -0.61
CA LYS A 344 -1.31 -5.15 -1.58
C LYS A 344 -1.19 -3.89 -2.44
N SER A 345 -0.86 -2.76 -1.83
CA SER A 345 -0.63 -1.51 -2.55
C SER A 345 0.30 -0.56 -1.82
N ILE A 346 1.10 0.18 -2.59
CA ILE A 346 1.93 1.29 -2.12
C ILE A 346 1.45 2.55 -2.84
N GLU A 347 1.24 3.64 -2.10
CA GLU A 347 0.86 4.95 -2.64
C GLU A 347 1.85 5.99 -2.10
N VAL A 348 2.38 6.82 -3.00
CA VAL A 348 3.34 7.87 -2.66
C VAL A 348 2.73 9.21 -3.03
N LEU A 349 2.64 10.08 -2.03
CA LEU A 349 2.11 11.43 -2.13
C LEU A 349 3.21 12.46 -1.90
N VAL A 350 3.22 13.54 -2.69
CA VAL A 350 4.06 14.70 -2.44
C VAL A 350 3.14 15.90 -2.18
N ASN A 351 3.34 16.57 -1.05
CA ASN A 351 2.52 17.72 -0.62
C ASN A 351 1.00 17.45 -0.62
N GLY A 352 0.62 16.20 -0.29
CA GLY A 352 -0.77 15.74 -0.26
C GLY A 352 -1.37 15.35 -1.61
N ARG A 353 -0.63 15.47 -2.73
CA ARG A 353 -1.05 14.98 -4.05
C ARG A 353 -0.48 13.58 -4.28
N THR A 354 -1.30 12.63 -4.74
CA THR A 354 -0.81 11.31 -5.15
C THR A 354 0.02 11.44 -6.43
N GLU A 355 1.32 11.21 -6.33
CA GLU A 355 2.22 11.17 -7.48
C GLU A 355 2.14 9.83 -8.19
N LYS A 356 2.28 8.73 -7.43
CA LYS A 356 2.28 7.36 -7.98
C LYS A 356 1.66 6.37 -7.01
N ARG A 357 0.97 5.37 -7.57
CA ARG A 357 0.31 4.30 -6.83
C ARG A 357 0.50 2.96 -7.54
N TRP A 358 1.00 1.98 -6.80
CA TRP A 358 1.23 0.61 -7.25
C TRP A 358 0.18 -0.32 -6.63
N ASN A 359 -0.50 -1.11 -7.45
CA ASN A 359 -1.39 -2.19 -7.01
C ASN A 359 -0.76 -3.54 -7.35
N LEU A 360 -0.34 -4.26 -6.32
CA LEU A 360 0.57 -5.40 -6.41
C LEU A 360 -0.18 -6.75 -6.53
N GLU A 361 -1.48 -6.78 -6.26
CA GLU A 361 -2.30 -8.00 -6.42
C GLU A 361 -2.32 -8.52 -7.86
N ARG A 362 -2.19 -7.63 -8.85
CA ARG A 362 -2.16 -8.00 -10.27
C ARG A 362 -0.80 -8.54 -10.74
N ALA A 363 0.28 -8.36 -9.97
CA ALA A 363 1.63 -8.76 -10.38
C ALA A 363 1.90 -10.27 -10.26
N ARG A 364 1.19 -10.98 -9.37
CA ARG A 364 1.42 -12.42 -9.05
C ARG A 364 1.12 -13.42 -10.18
N ARG A 365 0.86 -12.97 -11.42
CA ARG A 365 0.71 -13.83 -12.61
C ARG A 365 2.02 -14.01 -13.41
N SER A 366 3.16 -13.49 -12.96
CA SER A 366 4.46 -13.71 -13.60
C SER A 366 5.56 -14.04 -12.60
N ARG A 367 6.45 -14.96 -13.01
CA ARG A 367 7.65 -15.46 -12.32
C ARG A 367 7.44 -16.08 -10.93
N THR A 368 7.26 -17.40 -10.95
CA THR A 368 7.68 -18.27 -9.84
C THR A 368 9.19 -18.27 -9.70
N VAL A 369 9.70 -17.85 -8.54
CA VAL A 369 11.05 -18.20 -8.04
C VAL A 369 10.87 -18.65 -6.59
N SER A 370 11.58 -19.71 -6.20
CA SER A 370 11.41 -20.36 -4.90
C SER A 370 12.31 -19.74 -3.83
N GLU A 371 11.71 -19.14 -2.80
CA GLU A 371 12.41 -18.79 -1.55
C GLU A 371 11.66 -19.34 -0.32
N GLY A 372 12.34 -19.36 0.83
CA GLY A 372 11.96 -20.16 2.00
C GLY A 372 10.64 -19.75 2.67
N LYS A 373 9.89 -20.75 3.14
CA LYS A 373 8.73 -20.54 4.01
C LYS A 373 9.16 -19.82 5.30
N GLY A 374 8.77 -18.55 5.44
CA GLY A 374 9.11 -17.69 6.59
C GLY A 374 9.83 -16.39 6.22
N ALA A 375 10.21 -16.18 4.95
CA ALA A 375 10.79 -14.91 4.52
C ALA A 375 9.73 -13.79 4.41
N ARG A 376 10.09 -12.59 4.89
CA ARG A 376 9.34 -11.34 4.66
C ARG A 376 9.26 -11.03 3.17
N LYS A 377 8.11 -10.52 2.73
CA LYS A 377 7.86 -10.18 1.31
C LYS A 377 8.14 -8.70 1.07
N SER A 378 9.42 -8.34 1.15
CA SER A 378 9.92 -7.01 0.81
C SER A 378 9.46 -6.57 -0.58
N GLN A 379 9.04 -5.32 -0.70
CA GLN A 379 8.75 -4.66 -1.97
C GLN A 379 9.57 -3.37 -2.06
N VAL A 380 10.41 -3.27 -3.09
CA VAL A 380 11.26 -2.10 -3.33
C VAL A 380 10.63 -1.25 -4.45
N ILE A 381 10.42 0.03 -4.18
CA ILE A 381 9.95 1.01 -5.15
C ILE A 381 11.02 2.08 -5.33
N GLU A 382 11.44 2.27 -6.58
CA GLU A 382 12.42 3.26 -7.02
C GLU A 382 11.79 4.13 -8.13
N THR A 383 11.85 5.45 -7.97
CA THR A 383 11.30 6.44 -8.90
C THR A 383 11.93 7.80 -8.63
N ASN A 384 11.89 8.73 -9.58
CA ASN A 384 12.00 10.16 -9.23
C ASN A 384 10.65 10.68 -8.72
N LEU A 385 10.69 11.76 -7.94
CA LEU A 385 9.55 12.55 -7.47
C LEU A 385 9.80 14.04 -7.68
N ASP A 386 8.79 14.74 -8.17
CA ASP A 386 8.78 16.20 -8.35
C ASP A 386 8.81 16.95 -7.01
N LEU A 387 9.54 18.07 -6.95
CA LEU A 387 9.65 18.95 -5.79
C LEU A 387 9.33 20.42 -6.14
N ILE A 388 8.36 21.00 -5.43
CA ILE A 388 8.10 22.44 -5.48
C ILE A 388 9.19 23.20 -4.71
N GLN A 389 9.28 24.51 -4.93
CA GLN A 389 10.21 25.37 -4.19
C GLN A 389 9.83 25.39 -2.69
N GLY A 390 10.82 25.19 -1.81
CA GLY A 390 10.64 25.22 -0.35
C GLY A 390 10.51 23.82 0.27
N GLU A 391 9.62 23.70 1.26
CA GLU A 391 9.43 22.47 2.03
C GLU A 391 8.48 21.51 1.32
N ASN A 392 8.93 20.27 1.09
CA ASN A 392 8.16 19.21 0.46
C ASN A 392 7.95 18.05 1.44
N THR A 393 6.71 17.67 1.68
CA THR A 393 6.38 16.48 2.48
C THR A 393 6.13 15.30 1.55
N ILE A 394 7.01 14.30 1.60
CA ILE A 394 6.83 13.02 0.89
C ILE A 394 6.20 12.03 1.87
N THR A 395 5.00 11.55 1.56
CA THR A 395 4.23 10.61 2.39
C THR A 395 4.03 9.30 1.65
N VAL A 396 4.44 8.21 2.28
CA VAL A 396 4.21 6.84 1.79
C VAL A 396 3.08 6.21 2.59
N ILE A 397 2.10 5.65 1.88
CA ILE A 397 1.02 4.84 2.45
C ILE A 397 1.18 3.42 1.92
N ALA A 398 1.44 2.46 2.80
CA ALA A 398 1.49 1.05 2.47
C ALA A 398 0.23 0.34 3.02
N LYS A 399 -0.30 -0.60 2.24
CA LYS A 399 -1.42 -1.48 2.64
C LYS A 399 -1.07 -2.92 2.33
N ASP A 400 -1.33 -3.82 3.26
CA ASP A 400 -1.13 -5.27 3.12
C ASP A 400 -2.38 -5.95 2.51
N VAL A 401 -2.32 -7.28 2.38
CA VAL A 401 -3.46 -8.09 1.93
C VAL A 401 -4.62 -8.15 2.91
N GLU A 402 -4.40 -7.98 4.22
CA GLU A 402 -5.46 -8.03 5.25
C GLU A 402 -6.15 -6.66 5.48
N LYS A 403 -5.65 -5.60 4.83
CA LYS A 403 -6.08 -4.18 4.84
C LYS A 403 -5.54 -3.34 6.01
N PHE A 404 -4.57 -3.82 6.77
CA PHE A 404 -3.77 -2.97 7.65
C PHE A 404 -3.03 -1.91 6.82
N GLN A 405 -2.82 -0.74 7.43
CA GLN A 405 -2.21 0.41 6.77
C GLN A 405 -1.09 0.98 7.64
N SER A 406 0.06 1.21 7.02
CA SER A 406 1.13 2.05 7.58
C SER A 406 1.22 3.36 6.80
N VAL A 407 1.64 4.42 7.49
CA VAL A 407 1.97 5.71 6.89
C VAL A 407 3.32 6.16 7.41
N ARG A 408 4.19 6.64 6.52
CA ARG A 408 5.47 7.27 6.89
C ARG A 408 5.71 8.49 6.02
N SER A 409 5.98 9.62 6.66
CA SER A 409 6.33 10.87 5.99
C SER A 409 7.79 11.25 6.26
N ILE A 410 8.38 11.97 5.31
CA ILE A 410 9.67 12.67 5.44
C ILE A 410 9.57 14.04 4.78
N THR A 411 10.48 14.93 5.16
CA THR A 411 10.55 16.31 4.68
C THR A 411 11.80 16.52 3.83
N VAL A 412 11.64 17.05 2.62
CA VAL A 412 12.74 17.45 1.73
C VAL A 412 12.65 18.95 1.48
N LYS A 413 13.72 19.69 1.78
CA LYS A 413 13.77 21.15 1.63
C LYS A 413 14.47 21.50 0.33
N ARG A 414 13.69 21.69 -0.74
CA ARG A 414 14.20 22.24 -1.99
C ARG A 414 14.53 23.71 -1.77
N ARG A 415 15.80 24.06 -1.86
CA ARG A 415 16.29 25.44 -1.87
C ARG A 415 16.92 25.70 -3.22
N GLN A 416 16.24 26.46 -4.06
CA GLN A 416 16.90 27.17 -5.16
C GLN A 416 17.99 28.08 -4.56
N GLU A 417 19.27 27.84 -4.89
CA GLU A 417 20.29 28.87 -4.69
C GLU A 417 19.88 30.10 -5.51
N LYS A 418 19.94 31.28 -4.90
CA LYS A 418 19.38 32.50 -5.48
C LYS A 418 20.24 32.98 -6.66
N ARG A 419 19.98 32.44 -7.86
CA ARG A 419 20.51 32.93 -9.13
C ARG A 419 20.06 34.37 -9.34
N ASN A 420 20.94 35.32 -9.06
CA ASN A 420 20.72 36.72 -9.36
C ASN A 420 21.03 36.95 -10.85
N ILE A 421 20.32 37.89 -11.44
CA ILE A 421 20.67 38.45 -12.74
C ILE A 421 21.27 39.82 -12.48
N TYR A 422 22.42 40.08 -13.12
CA TYR A 422 23.08 41.37 -13.16
C TYR A 422 23.09 41.87 -14.60
N ALA A 423 22.73 43.14 -14.81
CA ALA A 423 22.82 43.78 -16.12
C ALA A 423 23.79 44.97 -16.08
N CYS A 424 24.59 45.11 -17.12
CA CYS A 424 25.29 46.35 -17.43
C CYS A 424 24.84 46.82 -18.83
N VAL A 425 24.27 48.01 -18.91
CA VAL A 425 23.55 48.51 -20.08
C VAL A 425 24.14 49.85 -20.48
N ILE A 426 24.82 49.85 -21.61
CA ILE A 426 25.66 50.96 -22.10
C ILE A 426 25.07 51.49 -23.40
N GLY A 427 24.87 52.81 -23.49
CA GLY A 427 24.35 53.47 -24.70
C GLY A 427 25.04 54.81 -24.94
N ILE A 428 25.53 55.03 -26.17
CA ILE A 428 26.35 56.20 -26.51
C ILE A 428 25.88 56.81 -27.83
N ASP A 429 25.10 57.89 -27.74
CA ASP A 429 24.66 58.71 -28.88
C ASP A 429 25.70 59.77 -29.23
N GLN A 430 26.30 60.36 -28.20
CA GLN A 430 27.18 61.52 -28.30
C GLN A 430 28.56 61.14 -27.79
N TYR A 431 29.58 61.80 -28.34
CA TYR A 431 30.99 61.55 -28.05
C TYR A 431 31.69 62.88 -27.76
N LYS A 432 32.67 62.85 -26.85
CA LYS A 432 33.42 64.03 -26.42
C LYS A 432 34.30 64.61 -27.54
N ASN A 433 34.83 63.74 -28.39
CA ASN A 433 35.79 64.06 -29.44
C ASN A 433 35.12 63.96 -30.83
N LYS A 434 35.90 64.08 -31.92
CA LYS A 434 35.39 64.15 -33.32
C LYS A 434 34.88 62.82 -33.89
N ILE A 435 34.08 62.09 -33.12
CA ILE A 435 33.39 60.86 -33.51
C ILE A 435 31.97 61.24 -33.99
N PRO A 436 31.44 60.65 -35.08
CA PRO A 436 30.05 60.86 -35.49
C PRO A 436 29.06 60.55 -34.36
N LYS A 437 27.93 61.26 -34.34
CA LYS A 437 26.84 60.97 -33.39
C LYS A 437 25.89 59.91 -33.94
N LEU A 438 25.35 59.09 -33.04
CA LEU A 438 24.21 58.22 -33.27
C LEU A 438 22.91 58.93 -32.84
N ASN A 439 21.76 58.35 -33.15
CA ASN A 439 20.44 58.96 -32.92
C ASN A 439 19.55 58.15 -31.96
N TYR A 440 19.85 56.87 -31.74
CA TYR A 440 19.03 55.98 -30.92
C TYR A 440 19.79 55.10 -29.93
N ALA A 441 21.13 55.00 -29.96
CA ALA A 441 21.90 54.12 -29.07
C ALA A 441 21.61 54.31 -27.56
N VAL A 442 21.42 55.54 -27.08
CA VAL A 442 20.97 55.80 -25.68
C VAL A 442 19.52 55.42 -25.47
N LYS A 443 18.65 55.62 -26.46
CA LYS A 443 17.22 55.25 -26.39
C LYS A 443 17.03 53.73 -26.39
N ASP A 444 17.82 53.04 -27.20
CA ASP A 444 17.92 51.59 -27.32
C ASP A 444 18.40 50.97 -26.00
N ALA A 445 19.50 51.49 -25.46
CA ALA A 445 20.02 51.09 -24.17
C ALA A 445 19.05 51.41 -23.01
N LYS A 446 18.30 52.52 -23.06
CA LYS A 446 17.23 52.81 -22.09
C LYS A 446 16.09 51.82 -22.20
N ALA A 447 15.57 51.55 -23.40
CA ALA A 447 14.48 50.59 -23.61
C ALA A 447 14.87 49.15 -23.21
N PHE A 448 16.16 48.78 -23.32
CA PHE A 448 16.67 47.52 -22.78
C PHE A 448 16.77 47.53 -21.24
N ALA A 449 17.24 48.62 -20.63
CA ALA A 449 17.22 48.78 -19.18
C ALA A 449 15.78 48.78 -18.62
N ASP A 450 14.83 49.38 -19.33
CA ASP A 450 13.40 49.36 -19.00
C ASP A 450 12.85 47.92 -19.02
N TYR A 451 13.18 47.13 -20.05
CA TYR A 451 12.89 45.69 -20.06
C TYR A 451 13.50 44.95 -18.85
N CYS A 452 14.76 45.22 -18.50
CA CYS A 452 15.39 44.64 -17.31
C CYS A 452 14.67 45.02 -16.00
N ARG A 453 14.20 46.27 -15.85
CA ARG A 453 13.47 46.72 -14.65
C ARG A 453 12.03 46.18 -14.61
N GLU A 454 11.34 46.13 -15.74
CA GLU A 454 9.93 45.71 -15.82
C GLU A 454 9.74 44.19 -15.83
N TYR A 455 10.52 43.47 -16.64
CA TYR A 455 10.34 42.03 -16.86
C TYR A 455 11.21 41.21 -15.91
N LEU A 456 12.51 41.51 -15.85
CA LEU A 456 13.48 40.78 -15.03
C LEU A 456 13.54 41.27 -13.56
N LYS A 457 12.84 42.36 -13.23
CA LYS A 457 12.80 43.02 -11.91
C LYS A 457 14.18 43.40 -11.36
N LEU A 458 15.13 43.73 -12.23
CA LEU A 458 16.43 44.23 -11.80
C LEU A 458 16.26 45.63 -11.20
N SER A 459 16.98 45.90 -10.11
CA SER A 459 16.88 47.17 -9.39
C SER A 459 18.16 47.43 -8.61
N GLY A 460 18.42 48.71 -8.33
CA GLY A 460 19.61 49.16 -7.59
C GLY A 460 20.90 48.54 -8.15
N ASP A 461 21.66 47.89 -7.28
CA ASP A 461 22.98 47.36 -7.59
C ASP A 461 23.03 46.17 -8.57
N ASN A 462 21.88 45.64 -8.99
CA ASN A 462 21.76 44.59 -10.01
C ASN A 462 21.65 45.14 -11.45
N LEU A 463 21.45 46.45 -11.63
CA LEU A 463 21.38 47.08 -12.95
C LEU A 463 22.30 48.31 -12.99
N ILE A 464 23.33 48.24 -13.83
CA ILE A 464 24.28 49.33 -14.05
C ILE A 464 23.95 49.97 -15.40
N GLU A 465 23.41 51.19 -15.37
CA GLU A 465 23.11 51.99 -16.56
C GLU A 465 24.24 53.01 -16.78
N LEU A 466 24.76 53.12 -18.01
CA LEU A 466 25.80 54.07 -18.40
C LEU A 466 25.44 54.73 -19.74
N TYR A 467 25.13 56.03 -19.72
CA TYR A 467 24.73 56.79 -20.90
C TYR A 467 25.66 57.99 -21.17
N ASN A 468 26.01 58.21 -22.44
CA ASN A 468 26.87 59.33 -22.91
C ASN A 468 28.02 59.65 -21.94
N GLU A 469 28.00 60.81 -21.27
CA GLU A 469 29.06 61.31 -20.38
C GLU A 469 29.43 60.36 -19.23
N GLN A 470 28.51 59.44 -18.87
CA GLN A 470 28.73 58.41 -17.87
C GLN A 470 29.50 57.21 -18.43
N ALA A 471 29.36 56.91 -19.73
CA ALA A 471 29.95 55.78 -20.44
C ALA A 471 31.41 56.03 -20.86
N THR A 472 32.23 56.55 -19.93
CA THR A 472 33.68 56.71 -20.14
C THR A 472 34.41 55.37 -20.05
N LEU A 473 35.60 55.29 -20.67
CA LEU A 473 36.46 54.10 -20.64
C LEU A 473 36.70 53.62 -19.20
N ARG A 474 36.97 54.56 -18.28
CA ARG A 474 37.14 54.29 -16.85
C ARG A 474 35.89 53.71 -16.19
N ASN A 475 34.71 54.26 -16.50
CA ASN A 475 33.45 53.82 -15.91
C ASN A 475 33.00 52.46 -16.46
N ILE A 476 33.20 52.19 -17.76
CA ILE A 476 32.93 50.88 -18.37
C ILE A 476 33.88 49.82 -17.78
N ARG A 477 35.19 50.08 -17.74
CA ARG A 477 36.18 49.19 -17.07
C ARG A 477 35.82 48.95 -15.60
N SER A 478 35.38 49.97 -14.87
CA SER A 478 34.92 49.85 -13.48
C SER A 478 33.65 48.99 -13.34
N ALA A 479 32.65 49.21 -14.20
CA ALA A 479 31.41 48.45 -14.18
C ALA A 479 31.65 46.97 -14.45
N LEU A 480 32.33 46.65 -15.55
CA LEU A 480 32.53 45.27 -15.98
C LEU A 480 33.62 44.56 -15.16
N GLY A 481 34.79 45.18 -15.01
CA GLY A 481 35.97 44.58 -14.37
C GLY A 481 35.95 44.60 -12.83
N THR A 482 35.17 45.49 -12.20
CA THR A 482 35.11 45.62 -10.73
C THR A 482 33.71 45.40 -10.16
N LYS A 483 32.69 46.17 -10.58
CA LYS A 483 31.36 46.11 -9.95
C LYS A 483 30.69 44.74 -10.19
N LEU A 484 30.61 44.29 -11.44
CA LEU A 484 30.05 42.97 -11.77
C LEU A 484 30.89 41.84 -11.15
N ARG A 485 32.23 41.88 -11.32
CA ARG A 485 33.16 40.88 -10.77
C ARG A 485 33.04 40.68 -9.25
N ASN A 486 32.78 41.75 -8.50
CA ASN A 486 32.69 41.69 -7.04
C ASN A 486 31.28 41.29 -6.54
N ARG A 487 30.25 41.35 -7.39
CA ARG A 487 28.85 41.04 -7.03
C ARG A 487 28.41 39.66 -7.51
N ALA A 488 28.71 39.32 -8.76
CA ALA A 488 28.34 38.05 -9.35
C ALA A 488 29.12 36.89 -8.70
N THR A 489 28.39 35.84 -8.37
CA THR A 489 28.83 34.54 -7.88
C THR A 489 28.73 33.49 -8.98
N VAL A 490 29.13 32.25 -8.70
CA VAL A 490 29.11 31.15 -9.68
C VAL A 490 27.72 30.89 -10.29
N ASN A 491 26.64 31.02 -9.51
CA ASN A 491 25.29 30.68 -9.99
C ASN A 491 24.55 31.82 -10.69
N ASP A 492 25.14 33.02 -10.75
CA ASP A 492 24.48 34.21 -11.28
C ASP A 492 24.60 34.30 -12.80
N THR A 493 23.70 35.09 -13.41
CA THR A 493 23.75 35.42 -14.84
C THR A 493 24.13 36.88 -15.02
N VAL A 494 25.14 37.16 -15.86
CA VAL A 494 25.55 38.51 -16.22
C VAL A 494 25.13 38.81 -17.66
N ILE A 495 24.29 39.82 -17.84
CA ILE A 495 23.90 40.36 -19.14
C ILE A 495 24.68 41.66 -19.35
N ILE A 496 25.34 41.80 -20.49
CA ILE A 496 26.04 43.04 -20.88
C ILE A 496 25.46 43.46 -22.22
N TYR A 497 24.82 44.63 -22.24
CA TYR A 497 24.28 45.24 -23.44
C TYR A 497 25.09 46.49 -23.77
N PHE A 498 25.51 46.63 -25.03
CA PHE A 498 26.20 47.82 -25.55
C PHE A 498 25.57 48.26 -26.86
N ALA A 499 25.20 49.55 -26.95
CA ALA A 499 24.86 50.24 -28.19
C ALA A 499 25.77 51.46 -28.38
N GLY A 500 26.39 51.58 -29.56
CA GLY A 500 27.35 52.63 -29.86
C GLY A 500 28.24 52.29 -31.05
N HIS A 501 29.20 53.15 -31.37
CA HIS A 501 30.21 52.83 -32.38
C HIS A 501 31.23 51.79 -31.89
N GLY A 502 31.73 51.00 -32.84
CA GLY A 502 33.01 50.31 -32.74
C GLY A 502 33.93 50.75 -33.88
N ALA A 503 35.21 50.44 -33.79
CA ALA A 503 36.20 50.69 -34.85
C ALA A 503 37.25 49.57 -34.87
N PRO A 504 37.78 49.20 -36.05
CA PRO A 504 38.98 48.39 -36.17
C PRO A 504 40.23 49.27 -36.21
N GLU A 505 41.37 48.70 -35.84
CA GLU A 505 42.68 49.34 -35.95
C GLU A 505 43.74 48.32 -36.35
N SER A 506 44.85 48.76 -36.95
CA SER A 506 45.91 47.85 -37.39
C SER A 506 46.67 47.25 -36.21
N ASP A 507 46.61 45.93 -36.08
CA ASP A 507 47.45 45.13 -35.20
C ASP A 507 47.96 43.93 -36.02
N PRO A 508 49.12 44.07 -36.69
CA PRO A 508 49.72 42.98 -37.46
C PRO A 508 50.05 41.73 -36.63
N MET A 509 50.09 41.85 -35.29
CA MET A 509 50.31 40.74 -34.35
C MET A 509 48.99 40.17 -33.81
N ASN A 510 47.82 40.60 -34.31
CA ASN A 510 46.55 40.20 -33.72
C ASN A 510 46.30 38.70 -33.87
N ARG A 511 45.86 38.10 -32.76
CA ARG A 511 45.66 36.66 -32.60
C ARG A 511 44.49 36.11 -33.42
N ASP A 512 43.65 36.97 -33.97
CA ASP A 512 42.58 36.56 -34.91
C ASP A 512 43.11 36.33 -36.34
N GLY A 513 44.29 36.86 -36.67
CA GLY A 513 44.96 36.60 -37.96
C GLY A 513 44.36 37.32 -39.17
N ASP A 514 43.62 38.41 -38.95
CA ASP A 514 43.20 39.38 -39.97
C ASP A 514 43.96 40.72 -39.86
N GLY A 515 45.00 40.80 -39.02
CA GLY A 515 45.85 41.98 -38.87
C GLY A 515 45.18 43.18 -38.19
N LEU A 516 44.04 42.98 -37.52
CA LEU A 516 43.22 44.05 -36.94
C LEU A 516 42.82 43.73 -35.50
N GLU A 517 42.97 44.68 -34.58
CA GLU A 517 42.24 44.65 -33.29
C GLU A 517 40.92 45.42 -33.45
N LYS A 518 39.92 45.09 -32.63
CA LYS A 518 38.58 45.67 -32.70
C LYS A 518 38.27 46.33 -31.38
N PHE A 519 37.64 47.50 -31.42
CA PHE A 519 37.36 48.31 -30.25
C PHE A 519 35.87 48.65 -30.17
N LEU A 520 35.32 48.68 -28.96
CA LEU A 520 34.14 49.48 -28.64
C LEU A 520 34.60 50.90 -28.30
N LEU A 521 33.83 51.91 -28.67
CA LEU A 521 34.16 53.32 -28.43
C LEU A 521 33.38 53.88 -27.22
N PRO A 522 34.03 54.15 -26.08
CA PRO A 522 33.47 54.95 -24.99
C PRO A 522 33.21 56.40 -25.38
N TYR A 523 32.47 57.13 -24.55
CA TYR A 523 32.18 58.55 -24.74
C TYR A 523 33.43 59.43 -24.87
N ASP A 524 34.49 59.11 -24.13
CA ASP A 524 35.75 59.84 -24.10
C ASP A 524 36.82 59.31 -25.07
N ALA A 525 36.46 58.37 -25.97
CA ALA A 525 37.35 57.85 -27.01
C ALA A 525 37.87 58.94 -27.95
N ILE A 526 39.16 58.88 -28.27
CA ILE A 526 39.87 59.80 -29.15
C ILE A 526 40.14 59.05 -30.48
N PRO A 527 39.66 59.55 -31.63
CA PRO A 527 39.94 58.95 -32.92
C PRO A 527 41.36 59.28 -33.43
N GLY A 528 41.84 58.52 -34.41
CA GLY A 528 43.23 58.57 -34.89
C GLY A 528 44.18 57.76 -33.99
N ASP A 529 45.45 58.14 -33.94
CA ASP A 529 46.54 57.35 -33.30
C ASP A 529 46.37 57.15 -31.78
N ASP A 530 45.51 57.94 -31.11
CA ASP A 530 45.16 57.80 -29.68
C ASP A 530 44.01 56.78 -29.43
N LEU A 531 43.52 56.10 -30.48
CA LEU A 531 42.46 55.10 -30.37
C LEU A 531 42.80 53.91 -29.44
N PRO A 532 44.02 53.31 -29.46
CA PRO A 532 44.34 52.16 -28.60
C PRO A 532 44.26 52.45 -27.11
N ILE A 533 44.57 53.70 -26.72
CA ILE A 533 44.65 54.11 -25.31
C ILE A 533 43.31 54.63 -24.77
N SER A 534 42.40 55.05 -25.66
CA SER A 534 41.16 55.74 -25.32
C SER A 534 39.88 54.93 -25.62
N ALA A 535 39.98 53.86 -26.41
CA ALA A 535 38.90 52.91 -26.66
C ALA A 535 39.03 51.62 -25.83
N LEU A 536 38.03 50.73 -25.92
CA LEU A 536 38.00 49.45 -25.20
C LEU A 536 38.18 48.28 -26.17
N PRO A 537 39.36 47.63 -26.23
CA PRO A 537 39.60 46.53 -27.16
C PRO A 537 38.81 45.26 -26.80
N MET A 538 38.38 44.53 -27.83
CA MET A 538 37.66 43.27 -27.68
C MET A 538 38.53 42.18 -27.04
N ASN A 539 39.87 42.28 -27.13
CA ASN A 539 40.79 41.46 -26.34
C ASN A 539 40.64 41.67 -24.82
N GLU A 540 40.45 42.91 -24.33
CA GLU A 540 40.27 43.21 -22.92
C GLU A 540 38.91 42.74 -22.44
N ILE A 541 37.86 42.88 -23.26
CA ILE A 541 36.52 42.35 -22.98
C ILE A 541 36.57 40.83 -22.75
N SER A 542 37.33 40.09 -23.57
CA SER A 542 37.57 38.66 -23.36
C SER A 542 38.30 38.34 -22.03
N VAL A 543 39.19 39.23 -21.56
CA VAL A 543 39.90 39.10 -20.28
C VAL A 543 39.01 39.51 -19.10
N ILE A 544 38.12 40.47 -19.26
CA ILE A 544 37.13 40.85 -18.25
C ILE A 544 36.12 39.72 -18.06
N PHE A 545 35.59 39.15 -19.15
CA PHE A 545 34.61 38.05 -19.09
C PHE A 545 35.21 36.75 -18.53
N SER A 546 36.53 36.55 -18.64
CA SER A 546 37.22 35.42 -17.97
C SER A 546 37.53 35.66 -16.50
N ARG A 547 37.36 36.89 -16.00
CA ARG A 547 37.50 37.28 -14.58
C ARG A 547 36.16 37.46 -13.85
N LEU A 548 35.03 37.44 -14.56
CA LEU A 548 33.71 37.29 -13.98
C LEU A 548 33.55 35.87 -13.40
N ARG A 549 32.88 35.77 -12.24
CA ARG A 549 32.65 34.48 -11.55
C ARG A 549 31.41 33.73 -12.05
N ALA A 550 30.49 34.43 -12.71
CA ALA A 550 29.24 33.89 -13.23
C ALA A 550 29.47 32.71 -14.19
N ASP A 551 28.73 31.62 -13.99
CA ASP A 551 28.59 30.53 -14.97
C ASP A 551 28.07 31.03 -16.31
N ARG A 552 27.29 32.12 -16.32
CA ARG A 552 26.64 32.66 -17.52
C ARG A 552 26.99 34.13 -17.76
N VAL A 553 27.56 34.42 -18.92
CA VAL A 553 27.84 35.78 -19.39
C VAL A 553 27.29 35.93 -20.80
N ILE A 554 26.23 36.72 -20.96
CA ILE A 554 25.59 37.01 -22.25
C ILE A 554 25.96 38.43 -22.66
N PHE A 555 26.60 38.59 -23.81
CA PHE A 555 26.98 39.88 -24.37
C PHE A 555 26.18 40.19 -25.64
N LEU A 556 25.43 41.29 -25.59
CA LEU A 556 24.60 41.81 -26.67
C LEU A 556 25.24 43.11 -27.18
N SER A 557 25.55 43.17 -28.47
CA SER A 557 26.33 44.27 -29.06
C SER A 557 25.64 44.85 -30.30
N ASP A 558 24.95 45.97 -30.13
CA ASP A 558 24.43 46.82 -31.22
C ASP A 558 25.52 47.83 -31.63
N ALA A 559 26.63 47.29 -32.15
CA ALA A 559 27.82 48.05 -32.51
C ALA A 559 28.30 47.78 -33.94
N CYS A 560 28.65 48.85 -34.65
CA CYS A 560 29.11 48.81 -36.03
C CYS A 560 30.64 48.91 -36.09
N TYR A 561 31.36 47.78 -36.12
CA TYR A 561 32.82 47.80 -36.27
C TYR A 561 33.24 48.40 -37.62
N SER A 562 32.68 47.92 -38.74
CA SER A 562 32.93 48.52 -40.07
C SER A 562 32.25 49.89 -40.30
N GLY A 563 31.51 50.41 -39.31
CA GLY A 563 30.68 51.60 -39.46
C GLY A 563 31.44 52.91 -39.25
N ALA A 564 32.28 53.00 -38.22
CA ALA A 564 33.03 54.23 -37.92
C ALA A 564 33.93 54.67 -39.08
N SER A 565 34.67 53.72 -39.68
CA SER A 565 35.52 53.94 -40.87
C SER A 565 34.74 54.41 -42.11
N ARG A 566 33.44 54.11 -42.21
CA ARG A 566 32.57 54.54 -43.33
C ARG A 566 31.86 55.86 -43.07
N ALA A 567 31.54 56.17 -41.81
CA ALA A 567 30.86 57.41 -41.42
C ALA A 567 31.81 58.57 -41.07
N GLY A 568 33.06 58.28 -40.69
CA GLY A 568 34.09 59.27 -40.34
C GLY A 568 35.17 59.50 -41.39
N GLY A 569 35.31 58.63 -42.39
CA GLY A 569 36.46 58.65 -43.32
C GLY A 569 37.78 58.41 -42.59
N ASP A 570 38.84 59.14 -42.98
CA ASP A 570 40.22 58.99 -42.48
C ASP A 570 40.35 59.08 -40.94
N ILE A 571 39.36 59.65 -40.26
CA ILE A 571 39.25 59.76 -38.78
C ILE A 571 39.46 58.40 -38.07
N PHE A 572 39.13 57.27 -38.71
CA PHE A 572 39.31 55.92 -38.14
C PHE A 572 40.15 54.98 -39.02
N THR A 573 40.96 55.51 -39.95
CA THR A 573 41.79 54.68 -40.84
C THR A 573 43.16 55.27 -41.04
N GLY A 574 44.11 54.87 -40.19
CA GLY A 574 45.54 55.01 -40.52
C GLY A 574 45.85 54.26 -41.82
N SER A 575 46.26 54.99 -42.85
CA SER A 575 46.82 54.51 -44.12
C SER A 575 46.10 53.31 -44.78
N GLY A 576 44.92 53.57 -45.36
CA GLY A 576 44.44 52.83 -46.54
C GLY A 576 43.79 51.46 -46.35
N MET A 577 43.61 50.99 -45.12
CA MET A 577 42.91 49.71 -44.84
C MET A 577 41.41 49.79 -45.17
N ARG A 578 40.92 48.86 -46.00
CA ARG A 578 39.49 48.68 -46.29
C ARG A 578 38.86 47.73 -45.28
N ALA A 579 37.74 48.14 -44.69
CA ALA A 579 36.92 47.30 -43.80
C ALA A 579 36.10 46.24 -44.59
N THR A 580 36.81 45.36 -45.29
CA THR A 580 36.27 44.28 -46.14
C THR A 580 36.76 42.88 -45.74
N GLU A 581 37.74 42.79 -44.83
CA GLU A 581 38.40 41.53 -44.43
C GLU A 581 38.34 41.27 -42.91
N LEU A 582 37.49 42.00 -42.17
CA LEU A 582 37.30 41.80 -40.73
C LEU A 582 36.77 40.40 -40.43
N SER A 583 37.43 39.68 -39.52
CA SER A 583 37.05 38.31 -39.13
C SER A 583 36.23 38.28 -37.85
N ASP A 584 35.17 37.47 -37.82
CA ASP A 584 34.34 37.24 -36.61
C ASP A 584 35.05 36.40 -35.52
N LYS A 585 36.30 35.96 -35.73
CA LYS A 585 37.07 35.13 -34.77
C LYS A 585 37.21 35.74 -33.37
N PHE A 586 37.23 37.06 -33.23
CA PHE A 586 37.27 37.71 -31.91
C PHE A 586 36.04 37.39 -31.07
N LEU A 587 34.89 37.12 -31.70
CA LEU A 587 33.66 36.71 -31.02
C LEU A 587 33.79 35.30 -30.45
N GLU A 588 34.46 34.39 -31.17
CA GLU A 588 34.79 33.02 -30.69
C GLU A 588 35.79 33.02 -29.54
N ARG A 589 36.75 33.96 -29.56
CA ARG A 589 37.67 34.23 -28.45
C ARG A 589 36.92 34.65 -27.19
N ILE A 590 35.93 35.54 -27.31
CA ILE A 590 35.08 35.99 -26.20
C ILE A 590 34.15 34.87 -25.71
N SER A 591 33.49 34.14 -26.62
CA SER A 591 32.59 33.03 -26.29
C SER A 591 33.29 31.72 -25.93
N SER A 592 34.61 31.74 -25.70
CA SER A 592 35.45 30.54 -25.53
C SER A 592 35.27 29.80 -24.19
N GLY A 593 34.68 30.45 -23.19
CA GLY A 593 34.43 29.86 -21.87
C GLY A 593 33.07 29.17 -21.76
N ARG A 594 32.91 28.30 -20.75
CA ARG A 594 31.61 27.76 -20.36
C ARG A 594 30.60 28.90 -20.12
N GLY A 595 29.39 28.74 -20.64
CA GLY A 595 28.26 29.65 -20.50
C GLY A 595 28.47 31.08 -21.02
N ARG A 596 29.50 31.32 -21.85
CA ARG A 596 29.68 32.61 -22.53
C ARG A 596 28.98 32.60 -23.89
N ILE A 597 28.10 33.57 -24.07
CA ILE A 597 27.26 33.73 -25.26
C ILE A 597 27.43 35.15 -25.78
N VAL A 598 27.66 35.29 -27.07
CA VAL A 598 27.79 36.59 -27.74
C VAL A 598 26.77 36.67 -28.86
N ILE A 599 25.99 37.75 -28.89
CA ILE A 599 25.05 38.09 -29.96
C ILE A 599 25.36 39.51 -30.44
N THR A 600 25.82 39.65 -31.68
CA THR A 600 26.04 40.96 -32.31
C THR A 600 24.93 41.30 -33.29
N ALA A 601 24.68 42.59 -33.46
CA ALA A 601 23.70 43.11 -34.41
C ALA A 601 24.08 42.88 -35.88
N ALA A 602 25.38 42.76 -36.16
CA ALA A 602 25.97 42.62 -37.48
C ALA A 602 27.23 41.74 -37.39
N GLY A 603 27.58 41.04 -38.47
CA GLY A 603 28.94 40.48 -38.63
C GLY A 603 29.98 41.58 -38.83
N ALA A 604 31.26 41.31 -38.59
CA ALA A 604 32.28 42.36 -38.46
C ALA A 604 32.42 43.31 -39.67
N ASN A 605 32.23 42.81 -40.90
CA ASN A 605 32.27 43.61 -42.14
C ASN A 605 30.96 44.37 -42.46
N GLN A 606 29.87 44.09 -41.74
CA GLN A 606 28.55 44.71 -41.90
C GLN A 606 28.38 45.91 -40.93
N THR A 607 27.31 46.67 -41.14
CA THR A 607 26.95 47.86 -40.37
C THR A 607 25.57 47.66 -39.73
N SER A 608 25.43 47.82 -38.41
CA SER A 608 24.10 47.90 -37.78
C SER A 608 23.41 49.21 -38.17
N GLN A 609 22.11 49.15 -38.43
CA GLN A 609 21.37 50.30 -38.97
C GLN A 609 20.40 50.90 -37.96
N GLU A 610 20.37 52.22 -37.90
CA GLU A 610 19.34 53.01 -37.23
C GLU A 610 18.17 53.29 -38.19
N LYS A 611 16.91 53.11 -37.74
CA LYS A 611 15.74 53.36 -38.59
C LYS A 611 14.75 54.31 -37.94
N LYS A 612 14.71 55.55 -38.42
CA LYS A 612 13.82 56.62 -37.90
C LYS A 612 12.33 56.25 -37.85
N SER A 613 11.85 55.38 -38.76
CA SER A 613 10.45 54.90 -38.74
C SER A 613 10.15 53.89 -37.61
N LEU A 614 11.18 53.25 -37.05
CA LEU A 614 11.09 52.43 -35.84
C LEU A 614 11.46 53.26 -34.59
N GLY A 615 12.24 54.34 -34.78
CA GLY A 615 12.77 55.17 -33.73
C GLY A 615 13.78 54.45 -32.83
N HIS A 616 14.47 53.45 -33.38
CA HIS A 616 15.36 52.52 -32.70
C HIS A 616 16.43 51.99 -33.68
N GLY A 617 17.54 51.46 -33.18
CA GLY A 617 18.42 50.54 -33.90
C GLY A 617 17.67 49.27 -34.29
N ILE A 618 17.92 48.75 -35.50
CA ILE A 618 17.13 47.63 -36.04
C ILE A 618 17.31 46.36 -35.20
N PHE A 619 18.53 46.06 -34.74
CA PHE A 619 18.76 44.92 -33.85
C PHE A 619 18.02 45.09 -32.52
N THR A 620 18.16 46.24 -31.85
CA THR A 620 17.50 46.46 -30.56
C THR A 620 15.97 46.47 -30.67
N TYR A 621 15.40 47.00 -31.75
CA TYR A 621 13.96 46.91 -32.02
C TYR A 621 13.47 45.45 -32.05
N PHE A 622 14.15 44.59 -32.81
CA PHE A 622 13.77 43.17 -32.89
C PHE A 622 14.11 42.40 -31.62
N LEU A 623 15.21 42.71 -30.94
CA LEU A 623 15.59 42.13 -29.64
C LEU A 623 14.48 42.35 -28.60
N LEU A 624 13.99 43.58 -28.46
CA LEU A 624 12.93 43.92 -27.52
C LEU A 624 11.59 43.27 -27.87
N ASN A 625 11.24 43.18 -29.15
CA ASN A 625 10.02 42.49 -29.60
C ASN A 625 10.11 40.97 -29.36
N GLY A 626 11.27 40.36 -29.64
CA GLY A 626 11.53 38.95 -29.40
C GLY A 626 11.40 38.60 -27.92
N LEU A 627 12.10 39.35 -27.05
CA LEU A 627 12.08 39.18 -25.59
C LEU A 627 10.70 39.45 -24.95
N LYS A 628 9.84 40.26 -25.60
CA LYS A 628 8.44 40.48 -25.21
C LYS A 628 7.47 39.43 -25.76
N GLY A 629 7.97 38.40 -26.46
CA GLY A 629 7.21 37.21 -26.85
C GLY A 629 7.22 36.88 -28.34
N ALA A 630 7.76 37.73 -29.22
CA ALA A 630 7.84 37.39 -30.64
C ALA A 630 8.87 36.28 -30.96
N ALA A 631 9.75 35.95 -30.00
CA ALA A 631 10.71 34.85 -30.08
C ALA A 631 10.34 33.62 -29.21
N ASP A 632 9.27 33.69 -28.41
CA ASP A 632 8.76 32.57 -27.59
C ASP A 632 8.14 31.50 -28.52
N ALA A 633 9.00 30.59 -28.99
CA ALA A 633 8.67 29.63 -30.04
C ALA A 633 8.01 28.35 -29.50
N ASN A 634 8.16 28.06 -28.20
CA ASN A 634 7.61 26.88 -27.54
C ASN A 634 6.39 27.19 -26.66
N GLY A 635 6.10 28.47 -26.36
CA GLY A 635 4.99 28.92 -25.53
C GLY A 635 5.25 28.86 -24.02
N ASP A 636 6.48 28.60 -23.56
CA ASP A 636 6.79 28.45 -22.13
C ASP A 636 6.87 29.80 -21.37
N SER A 637 6.80 30.92 -22.09
CA SER A 637 6.87 32.30 -21.57
C SER A 637 8.23 32.75 -21.05
N LEU A 638 9.27 31.97 -21.32
CA LEU A 638 10.67 32.39 -21.29
C LEU A 638 11.11 32.68 -22.73
N VAL A 639 12.34 33.18 -22.89
CA VAL A 639 13.00 33.31 -24.19
C VAL A 639 14.46 32.92 -24.01
N ASP A 640 14.89 31.84 -24.67
CA ASP A 640 16.28 31.41 -24.64
C ASP A 640 17.17 32.10 -25.68
N THR A 641 18.48 31.94 -25.53
CA THR A 641 19.49 32.60 -26.38
C THR A 641 19.56 32.06 -27.82
N GLU A 642 19.04 30.87 -28.08
CA GLU A 642 18.90 30.29 -29.42
C GLU A 642 17.59 30.76 -30.06
N GLU A 643 16.47 30.74 -29.32
CA GLU A 643 15.16 31.26 -29.74
C GLU A 643 15.21 32.73 -30.17
N ILE A 644 15.84 33.59 -29.34
CA ILE A 644 16.03 35.00 -29.70
C ILE A 644 16.96 35.17 -30.90
N TYR A 645 18.00 34.34 -31.05
CA TYR A 645 18.89 34.40 -32.20
C TYR A 645 18.17 33.99 -33.49
N GLN A 646 17.41 32.89 -33.48
CA GLN A 646 16.61 32.44 -34.62
C GLN A 646 15.55 33.46 -35.03
N TYR A 647 14.96 34.19 -34.06
CA TYR A 647 14.10 35.32 -34.34
C TYR A 647 14.86 36.47 -35.03
N LEU A 648 15.98 36.92 -34.44
CA LEU A 648 16.79 38.03 -34.95
C LEU A 648 17.34 37.74 -36.36
N ALA A 649 17.90 36.54 -36.57
CA ALA A 649 18.44 36.09 -37.85
C ALA A 649 17.37 35.94 -38.94
N ARG A 650 16.10 35.79 -38.56
CA ARG A 650 14.98 35.74 -39.50
C ARG A 650 14.41 37.11 -39.83
N GLU A 651 14.33 38.04 -38.87
CA GLU A 651 13.66 39.33 -39.09
C GLU A 651 14.60 40.49 -39.47
N ILE A 652 15.84 40.55 -38.94
CA ILE A 652 16.78 41.63 -39.26
C ILE A 652 17.18 41.64 -40.75
N PRO A 653 17.52 40.49 -41.40
CA PRO A 653 17.88 40.51 -42.82
C PRO A 653 16.70 40.86 -43.73
N LYS A 654 15.45 40.54 -43.34
CA LYS A 654 14.25 41.02 -44.05
C LYS A 654 14.11 42.54 -43.93
N ALA A 655 14.26 43.09 -42.73
CA ALA A 655 14.05 44.52 -42.45
C ALA A 655 15.14 45.45 -43.02
N THR A 656 16.32 44.90 -43.31
CA THR A 656 17.49 45.60 -43.87
C THR A 656 17.78 45.26 -45.34
N GLY A 657 17.05 44.33 -45.96
CA GLY A 657 17.34 43.87 -47.32
C GLY A 657 18.69 43.15 -47.45
N GLN A 658 18.98 42.24 -46.51
CA GLN A 658 20.23 41.45 -46.39
C GLN A 658 21.50 42.27 -46.10
N GLN A 659 21.38 43.57 -45.78
CA GLN A 659 22.52 44.43 -45.46
C GLN A 659 23.08 44.22 -44.04
N GLN A 660 22.30 43.61 -43.15
CA GLN A 660 22.65 43.35 -41.77
C GLN A 660 22.21 41.92 -41.37
N THR A 661 23.16 41.15 -40.83
CA THR A 661 22.95 39.78 -40.36
C THR A 661 23.50 39.66 -38.93
N PRO A 662 22.68 39.33 -37.92
CA PRO A 662 23.19 39.15 -36.56
C PRO A 662 24.07 37.90 -36.47
N VAL A 663 25.07 37.92 -35.59
CA VAL A 663 25.97 36.78 -35.38
C VAL A 663 25.85 36.27 -33.95
N TYR A 664 25.68 34.95 -33.81
CA TYR A 664 25.69 34.24 -32.52
C TYR A 664 26.97 33.41 -32.40
N LYS A 665 27.65 33.51 -31.25
CA LYS A 665 28.79 32.67 -30.90
C LYS A 665 28.67 32.15 -29.46
N SER A 666 28.88 30.84 -29.32
CA SER A 666 28.89 30.08 -28.07
C SER A 666 29.78 28.85 -28.27
N ARG A 667 30.50 28.40 -27.24
CA ARG A 667 31.40 27.23 -27.35
C ARG A 667 31.03 26.07 -26.43
N TYR A 668 30.61 26.35 -25.18
CA TYR A 668 30.27 25.33 -24.20
C TYR A 668 29.04 25.78 -23.38
N VAL A 669 27.85 25.42 -23.86
CA VAL A 669 26.56 25.66 -23.19
C VAL A 669 25.89 24.29 -23.01
N GLU A 670 25.97 23.77 -21.80
CA GLU A 670 25.53 22.39 -21.45
C GLU A 670 24.03 22.29 -21.14
N LYS A 671 23.32 23.43 -21.03
CA LYS A 671 21.89 23.56 -20.71
C LYS A 671 21.33 24.81 -21.41
N LYS A 672 20.02 24.87 -21.71
CA LYS A 672 19.35 26.10 -22.19
C LYS A 672 19.72 27.30 -21.30
N VAL A 673 20.09 28.42 -21.92
CA VAL A 673 20.36 29.69 -21.23
C VAL A 673 19.26 30.67 -21.61
N TYR A 674 18.51 31.12 -20.61
CA TYR A 674 17.41 32.07 -20.79
C TYR A 674 17.93 33.51 -20.73
N LEU A 675 17.52 34.32 -21.71
CA LEU A 675 17.83 35.75 -21.79
C LEU A 675 16.65 36.62 -21.36
N GLY A 676 15.42 36.10 -21.48
CA GLY A 676 14.21 36.84 -21.15
C GLY A 676 13.05 36.00 -20.61
N THR A 677 12.00 36.73 -20.24
CA THR A 677 10.64 36.23 -20.06
C THR A 677 9.65 37.17 -20.74
N THR A 678 8.56 36.62 -21.26
CA THR A 678 7.50 37.36 -21.96
C THR A 678 6.50 38.03 -21.00
N LYS A 679 6.59 37.73 -19.70
CA LYS A 679 5.65 38.19 -18.66
C LYS A 679 6.35 39.14 -17.68
N PRO A 680 5.80 40.34 -17.40
CA PRO A 680 6.39 41.27 -16.43
C PRO A 680 6.52 40.66 -15.02
N GLY A 681 7.76 40.39 -14.58
CA GLY A 681 8.02 39.69 -13.31
C GLY A 681 8.02 38.17 -13.38
N GLY A 682 8.13 37.58 -14.57
CA GLY A 682 8.43 36.15 -14.72
C GLY A 682 9.82 35.80 -14.16
N ASN A 683 10.00 34.56 -13.75
CA ASN A 683 11.29 34.04 -13.31
C ASN A 683 12.01 33.41 -14.51
N MET A 684 13.26 33.77 -14.78
CA MET A 684 14.06 33.16 -15.86
C MET A 684 14.65 31.79 -15.51
N ASP A 685 14.36 31.26 -14.32
CA ASP A 685 14.67 29.87 -14.00
C ASP A 685 13.54 28.94 -14.48
N PRO A 686 13.75 28.08 -15.49
CA PRO A 686 12.73 27.16 -16.00
C PRO A 686 12.25 26.17 -14.93
N ASP A 687 13.09 25.92 -13.92
CA ASP A 687 12.83 25.03 -12.80
C ASP A 687 11.92 25.66 -11.72
N TYR A 688 11.43 26.89 -11.95
CA TYR A 688 10.54 27.62 -11.05
C TYR A 688 9.07 27.17 -11.20
N LYS A 689 8.73 26.07 -10.52
CA LYS A 689 7.35 25.71 -10.21
C LYS A 689 6.89 26.57 -9.00
N PRO A 690 6.03 27.60 -9.17
CA PRO A 690 5.54 28.39 -8.05
C PRO A 690 4.71 27.51 -7.11
N ALA A 691 4.79 27.78 -5.80
CA ALA A 691 3.91 27.13 -4.84
C ALA A 691 2.44 27.43 -5.21
N PRO A 692 1.52 26.45 -5.10
CA PRO A 692 0.10 26.69 -5.36
C PRO A 692 -0.40 27.78 -4.41
N LYS A 693 -1.17 28.74 -4.95
CA LYS A 693 -1.83 29.75 -4.12
C LYS A 693 -2.74 29.05 -3.11
N LYS A 694 -2.62 29.46 -1.84
CA LYS A 694 -3.55 29.10 -0.77
C LYS A 694 -4.87 29.85 -0.94
#